data_AF-A5DJS3-F1
#
_entry.id   AF-A5DJS3-F1
#
_cell.length_a   1.000
_cell.length_b   1.000
_cell.length_c   1.000
_cell.angle_alpha   90.00
_cell.angle_beta   90.00
_cell.angle_gamma   90.00
#
_symmetry.space_group_name_H-M   'P 1'
#
loop_
_entity.id
_entity.type
_entity.pdbx_description
1 polymer ?
#
loop_
_entity_poly.entity_id
_entity_poly.type
_entity_poly.pdbx_seq_one_letter_code
_entity_poly.pdbx_strand_id
1 'polypeptide(L)'
;MDVSQNSCANFAATPVLRIGYPRKPSHKTGPQETCKKPEKNVQKVIYCQGDHSCNCGPQVYPQLLSVTPMGSTACWSSAHVTCTSASITGRPRKSQYIKVGENCTLSEFREYSMSEISFKDKVVIVTGAGGGLGKYYCLEYAKRGAKVVVNDLGGSLSGQGGDSKAADVVVDEIKKAGGIAVADYNNVLDGDKIVETAVKNFGTVHVIINNAGILRDASFKKMQEKDFKLVLDVHLNGAFKVTQAAWPHFRKQKYGRIINTASPAGLYGNFGQTNYSAAKMGLVGFAETLAKEGDKYNIKANVIAPLARSRMTESVLPPQILEQLSPEKIAPLVLYLTSDSAEISGQIFEVAAGFFAQIRWERSGGVLFKPDESFTAESVAKKFDEILDFENGSRPEYLQTQHPFMPNDFRTLTQEANKLPANDNSGASVTLKDKVVLITGAGAGLGRDYAKFFAKYGAKVVVNDFKDASAVVDEIKKAGGEAHADVHDVAKDAQAIIDNVIGKYGTIDILVNNAGILRDKSFLKMSQQEWDQVQQVHLLGTYNLTRLAWPHFSEKKFGRVINVTSTSGIYGNFGQANYASAKAAIIGLSRTIAIEGARSNIKVNVIAPHAATAMTADIFPEDDLKLWSPDQVAPLMVFLASEDVPVTGELFEVGGGWIGNTRWQRAKGAVCKDAKVTPEFVRDHFEEVTDFSKGTANPKSTTESSMAILSAVEGDEDEEEEEEEDDDSDDDEEDPVYTYGDKEVILYNIALGATTKELHYVYENNSDFQVIPTFGHIPTFNSTKSQLSFAKLLKNFNPMLLLHGEHYIKIEQWPVPTEASIKTSFNPLAVTQKGTNTIVVHGSQSIDVDTGAPVFSNEATYFIRNCKGETKTYGERKSFATAQFTAPKSEPDFTQDIKISEDQAALYRLTGDRNPLHIDPEFAKGAKFDKPILHGMCSYGLSAKVLLDKFGPFGEIKARFTGIVFPGETLRVFAWKQGDTVIFQSHVVERGTIAINNAAIKLLGDKAKI
;
A
#
# COMPACT_ATOMS: atom_id res chain seq x y z
N MET A 1 -35.86 32.28 -41.93
CA MET A 1 -35.45 31.49 -43.11
C MET A 1 -34.81 30.19 -42.67
N ASP A 2 -35.45 29.02 -42.62
CA ASP A 2 -36.87 28.62 -42.36
C ASP A 2 -36.96 27.08 -42.49
N VAL A 3 -37.86 26.32 -41.86
CA VAL A 3 -38.62 26.45 -40.59
C VAL A 3 -39.28 25.08 -40.26
N SER A 4 -39.83 24.88 -39.05
CA SER A 4 -40.80 23.82 -38.65
C SER A 4 -40.37 22.33 -38.53
N GLN A 5 -41.13 21.43 -37.88
CA GLN A 5 -41.67 21.42 -36.48
C GLN A 5 -42.44 20.11 -36.13
N ASN A 6 -42.63 19.86 -34.82
CA ASN A 6 -43.73 19.10 -34.14
C ASN A 6 -43.62 17.60 -33.80
N SER A 7 -44.47 17.18 -32.85
CA SER A 7 -44.41 15.96 -32.00
C SER A 7 -45.81 15.57 -31.45
N CYS A 8 -46.02 14.36 -30.87
CA CYS A 8 -46.94 14.07 -29.72
C CYS A 8 -47.15 12.56 -29.32
N ALA A 9 -47.05 12.28 -28.01
CA ALA A 9 -47.85 11.39 -27.09
C ALA A 9 -48.36 9.93 -27.40
N ASN A 10 -47.96 8.95 -26.55
CA ASN A 10 -48.71 8.17 -25.49
C ASN A 10 -50.23 7.81 -25.67
N PHE A 11 -50.84 6.68 -25.18
CA PHE A 11 -50.45 5.47 -24.39
C PHE A 11 -51.57 4.34 -24.41
N ALA A 12 -51.22 3.06 -24.09
CA ALA A 12 -51.96 2.04 -23.25
C ALA A 12 -52.98 0.95 -23.78
N ALA A 13 -52.64 -0.35 -23.48
CA ALA A 13 -53.44 -1.42 -22.77
C ALA A 13 -54.13 -2.69 -23.44
N THR A 14 -53.57 -3.90 -23.18
CA THR A 14 -54.20 -5.26 -22.86
C THR A 14 -55.02 -6.11 -23.89
N PRO A 15 -55.31 -7.47 -23.72
CA PRO A 15 -54.73 -8.59 -22.89
C PRO A 15 -54.69 -10.10 -23.45
N VAL A 16 -53.92 -11.02 -22.78
CA VAL A 16 -53.97 -12.56 -22.67
C VAL A 16 -53.69 -13.51 -23.91
N LEU A 17 -53.68 -14.89 -23.96
CA LEU A 17 -54.17 -16.05 -23.14
C LEU A 17 -53.61 -17.53 -23.48
N ARG A 18 -53.02 -18.30 -22.52
CA ARG A 18 -52.78 -19.81 -22.31
C ARG A 18 -52.22 -20.85 -23.38
N ILE A 19 -51.37 -21.82 -22.90
CA ILE A 19 -51.21 -23.32 -23.14
C ILE A 19 -49.80 -23.81 -22.62
N GLY A 20 -49.31 -25.08 -22.40
CA GLY A 20 -49.70 -26.53 -22.51
C GLY A 20 -48.61 -27.51 -21.90
N TYR A 21 -48.73 -28.87 -21.97
CA TYR A 21 -47.73 -29.88 -21.44
C TYR A 21 -47.96 -31.38 -21.86
N PRO A 22 -46.91 -32.27 -21.95
CA PRO A 22 -47.05 -33.70 -21.56
C PRO A 22 -45.81 -34.55 -21.07
N ARG A 23 -46.01 -35.31 -19.97
CA ARG A 23 -45.60 -36.73 -19.65
C ARG A 23 -44.13 -37.21 -19.40
N LYS A 24 -44.03 -38.46 -18.89
CA LYS A 24 -42.91 -39.11 -18.15
C LYS A 24 -42.90 -40.66 -18.30
N PRO A 25 -41.83 -41.36 -17.84
CA PRO A 25 -41.77 -42.82 -17.59
C PRO A 25 -42.08 -43.23 -16.12
N SER A 26 -41.76 -44.48 -15.74
CA SER A 26 -42.27 -45.32 -14.64
C SER A 26 -41.17 -46.25 -14.04
N HIS A 27 -41.27 -47.03 -12.94
CA HIS A 27 -42.09 -47.11 -11.69
C HIS A 27 -41.50 -48.20 -10.74
N LYS A 28 -42.13 -48.46 -9.57
CA LYS A 28 -42.00 -49.62 -8.61
C LYS A 28 -40.94 -49.49 -7.48
N THR A 29 -41.17 -49.90 -6.22
CA THR A 29 -42.39 -50.37 -5.49
C THR A 29 -42.28 -50.10 -3.97
N GLY A 30 -43.40 -50.09 -3.22
CA GLY A 30 -43.49 -49.87 -1.75
C GLY A 30 -43.44 -51.17 -0.90
N PRO A 31 -44.01 -51.25 0.34
CA PRO A 31 -45.10 -50.43 0.92
C PRO A 31 -44.76 -49.70 2.27
N GLN A 32 -45.35 -48.52 2.53
CA GLN A 32 -46.41 -48.18 3.53
C GLN A 32 -46.05 -48.37 5.03
N GLU A 33 -46.34 -47.44 5.95
CA GLU A 33 -47.12 -46.17 5.91
C GLU A 33 -46.20 -44.97 6.33
N THR A 34 -46.55 -43.80 6.94
CA THR A 34 -47.80 -43.25 7.53
C THR A 34 -47.92 -41.72 7.36
N CYS A 35 -49.15 -41.21 7.54
CA CYS A 35 -49.56 -39.81 7.80
C CYS A 35 -48.65 -38.99 8.76
N LYS A 36 -48.51 -37.64 8.66
CA LYS A 36 -49.30 -36.58 7.96
C LYS A 36 -48.42 -35.49 7.28
N LYS A 37 -48.96 -34.78 6.27
CA LYS A 37 -48.42 -33.52 5.70
C LYS A 37 -48.87 -32.27 6.51
N PRO A 38 -48.31 -31.05 6.28
CA PRO A 38 -48.82 -30.15 5.22
C PRO A 38 -47.77 -29.78 4.15
N GLU A 39 -48.17 -28.99 3.14
CA GLU A 39 -47.39 -28.75 1.90
C GLU A 39 -46.99 -27.28 1.66
N LYS A 40 -46.10 -27.09 0.67
CA LYS A 40 -45.54 -25.80 0.24
C LYS A 40 -46.58 -24.92 -0.47
N ASN A 41 -46.26 -23.63 -0.60
CA ASN A 41 -46.69 -22.86 -1.77
C ASN A 41 -45.54 -21.99 -2.31
N VAL A 42 -45.60 -21.64 -3.59
CA VAL A 42 -44.53 -20.93 -4.34
C VAL A 42 -45.18 -19.80 -5.14
N GLN A 43 -44.50 -18.65 -5.26
CA GLN A 43 -44.88 -17.60 -6.19
C GLN A 43 -43.67 -17.11 -7.00
N LYS A 44 -43.90 -16.82 -8.28
CA LYS A 44 -42.94 -16.20 -9.19
C LYS A 44 -43.07 -14.68 -9.13
N VAL A 45 -41.99 -13.97 -9.46
CA VAL A 45 -42.03 -12.56 -9.88
C VAL A 45 -41.86 -12.52 -11.41
N ILE A 46 -42.49 -11.54 -12.06
CA ILE A 46 -42.39 -11.25 -13.50
C ILE A 46 -42.16 -9.74 -13.64
N TYR A 47 -41.22 -9.36 -14.50
CA TYR A 47 -40.99 -7.96 -14.90
C TYR A 47 -41.86 -7.57 -16.11
N CYS A 48 -42.25 -6.30 -16.18
CA CYS A 48 -42.77 -5.64 -17.39
C CYS A 48 -42.18 -4.22 -17.50
N GLN A 49 -42.00 -3.73 -18.73
CA GLN A 49 -41.52 -2.38 -19.07
C GLN A 49 -42.70 -1.42 -19.35
N GLY A 50 -42.42 -0.11 -19.45
CA GLY A 50 -43.34 0.92 -19.93
C GLY A 50 -42.66 2.30 -20.02
N ASP A 51 -42.93 3.05 -21.09
CA ASP A 51 -42.09 4.17 -21.56
C ASP A 51 -42.68 5.59 -21.36
N HIS A 52 -41.91 6.59 -21.81
CA HIS A 52 -42.32 7.89 -22.39
C HIS A 52 -42.87 9.04 -21.50
N SER A 53 -41.93 9.94 -21.15
CA SER A 53 -41.90 11.38 -21.49
C SER A 53 -43.09 12.32 -21.23
N CYS A 54 -42.81 13.48 -20.61
CA CYS A 54 -42.81 14.77 -21.32
C CYS A 54 -42.15 15.89 -20.47
N ASN A 55 -41.81 17.01 -21.11
CA ASN A 55 -41.08 18.14 -20.51
C ASN A 55 -41.88 19.45 -20.67
N CYS A 56 -41.92 20.32 -19.65
CA CYS A 56 -42.29 21.74 -19.76
C CYS A 56 -42.16 22.50 -18.42
N GLY A 57 -41.56 23.69 -18.46
CA GLY A 57 -41.73 24.80 -17.50
C GLY A 57 -41.76 26.11 -18.31
N PRO A 58 -41.38 27.28 -17.76
CA PRO A 58 -41.26 27.70 -16.34
C PRO A 58 -42.01 29.03 -16.05
N GLN A 59 -42.10 29.50 -14.79
CA GLN A 59 -42.28 30.94 -14.52
C GLN A 59 -41.94 31.42 -13.08
N VAL A 60 -40.89 32.24 -12.98
CA VAL A 60 -40.82 33.59 -12.33
C VAL A 60 -41.03 33.78 -10.80
N TYR A 61 -39.96 34.28 -10.15
CA TYR A 61 -39.85 34.98 -8.84
C TYR A 61 -40.50 36.40 -8.85
N PRO A 62 -40.56 37.26 -7.78
CA PRO A 62 -39.82 37.31 -6.49
C PRO A 62 -40.80 37.49 -5.27
N GLN A 63 -40.51 37.93 -4.03
CA GLN A 63 -39.56 38.90 -3.45
C GLN A 63 -39.13 38.60 -1.98
N LEU A 64 -38.15 39.38 -1.51
CA LEU A 64 -37.56 39.38 -0.16
C LEU A 64 -38.54 39.86 0.93
N LEU A 65 -38.25 39.50 2.18
CA LEU A 65 -37.86 40.50 3.21
C LEU A 65 -37.22 39.83 4.44
N SER A 66 -36.32 40.55 5.11
CA SER A 66 -35.50 40.06 6.23
C SER A 66 -35.56 40.99 7.45
N VAL A 67 -35.85 40.47 8.64
CA VAL A 67 -35.54 41.13 9.92
C VAL A 67 -35.27 40.08 11.01
N THR A 68 -34.19 40.27 11.77
CA THR A 68 -33.98 39.75 13.14
C THR A 68 -33.68 40.96 14.05
N PRO A 69 -34.05 40.96 15.35
CA PRO A 69 -33.06 40.56 16.37
C PRO A 69 -33.60 39.99 17.71
N MET A 70 -32.71 39.29 18.44
CA MET A 70 -32.50 39.22 19.92
C MET A 70 -33.68 39.23 20.93
N GLY A 71 -33.60 38.38 21.99
CA GLY A 71 -34.34 38.65 23.25
C GLY A 71 -34.58 37.51 24.27
N SER A 72 -33.52 36.97 24.89
CA SER A 72 -33.43 36.43 26.29
C SER A 72 -34.58 35.64 27.00
N THR A 73 -34.15 34.67 27.82
CA THR A 73 -34.78 34.13 29.06
C THR A 73 -36.07 33.29 29.01
N ALA A 74 -35.85 31.96 28.95
CA ALA A 74 -36.41 30.91 29.81
C ALA A 74 -37.85 30.99 30.37
N CYS A 75 -38.66 29.98 30.02
CA CYS A 75 -39.28 29.08 31.02
C CYS A 75 -39.58 27.69 30.40
N TRP A 76 -39.66 26.64 31.21
CA TRP A 76 -40.06 25.29 30.77
C TRP A 76 -41.59 25.18 30.67
N SER A 77 -42.11 24.67 29.55
CA SER A 77 -43.39 23.98 29.52
C SER A 77 -43.42 22.93 28.41
N SER A 78 -44.04 21.78 28.68
CA SER A 78 -44.10 20.63 27.78
C SER A 78 -45.22 20.77 26.75
N ALA A 79 -44.91 20.58 25.47
CA ALA A 79 -45.90 20.51 24.38
C ALA A 79 -45.71 19.22 23.55
N HIS A 80 -46.81 18.64 23.08
CA HIS A 80 -46.78 17.46 22.21
C HIS A 80 -46.34 17.82 20.78
N VAL A 81 -45.60 16.91 20.13
CA VAL A 81 -45.48 16.89 18.66
C VAL A 81 -46.17 15.64 18.14
N THR A 82 -47.38 15.82 17.61
CA THR A 82 -48.04 14.81 16.77
C THR A 82 -47.41 14.80 15.38
N CYS A 83 -46.92 13.65 14.91
CA CYS A 83 -46.60 13.45 13.50
C CYS A 83 -47.45 12.29 12.96
N THR A 84 -48.26 12.56 11.94
CA THR A 84 -49.27 11.62 11.41
C THR A 84 -48.63 10.57 10.49
N SER A 85 -48.77 9.29 10.85
CA SER A 85 -48.41 8.17 9.97
C SER A 85 -49.64 7.62 9.25
N ALA A 86 -49.60 7.61 7.92
CA ALA A 86 -50.51 6.82 7.10
C ALA A 86 -49.84 5.46 6.80
N SER A 87 -50.50 4.37 7.15
CA SER A 87 -49.96 3.00 7.04
C SER A 87 -50.72 2.16 6.02
N ILE A 88 -50.11 1.06 5.53
CA ILE A 88 -50.70 -0.21 5.02
C ILE A 88 -49.64 -0.92 4.13
N THR A 89 -49.35 -2.23 4.19
CA THR A 89 -49.39 -3.25 5.25
C THR A 89 -48.39 -4.37 4.90
N GLY A 90 -47.69 -4.96 5.88
CA GLY A 90 -46.87 -6.16 5.69
C GLY A 90 -46.35 -6.72 7.02
N ARG A 91 -46.62 -7.99 7.34
CA ARG A 91 -46.36 -8.55 8.69
C ARG A 91 -44.87 -8.80 8.96
N PRO A 92 -44.25 -8.21 10.00
CA PRO A 92 -43.03 -8.77 10.58
C PRO A 92 -43.34 -10.08 11.34
N ARG A 93 -42.32 -10.91 11.53
CA ARG A 93 -42.40 -12.10 12.40
C ARG A 93 -42.19 -11.70 13.86
N LYS A 94 -42.67 -12.53 14.80
CA LYS A 94 -42.48 -12.32 16.25
C LYS A 94 -40.98 -12.25 16.61
N SER A 95 -40.47 -11.05 16.82
CA SER A 95 -39.45 -10.82 17.84
C SER A 95 -40.06 -11.08 19.22
N GLN A 96 -39.25 -11.58 20.16
CA GLN A 96 -39.62 -11.54 21.57
C GLN A 96 -39.31 -10.13 22.09
N TYR A 97 -40.27 -9.21 21.91
CA TYR A 97 -40.25 -7.97 22.67
C TYR A 97 -40.33 -8.33 24.16
N ILE A 98 -39.24 -8.12 24.88
CA ILE A 98 -39.28 -8.03 26.34
C ILE A 98 -40.23 -6.89 26.66
N LYS A 99 -41.24 -7.14 27.51
CA LYS A 99 -42.05 -6.06 28.07
C LYS A 99 -41.18 -5.27 29.03
N VAL A 100 -40.59 -4.19 28.53
CA VAL A 100 -40.10 -3.10 29.37
C VAL A 100 -41.30 -2.57 30.17
N GLY A 101 -41.19 -2.60 31.50
CA GLY A 101 -42.19 -1.99 32.39
C GLY A 101 -42.07 -0.47 32.37
N GLU A 102 -43.13 0.24 32.73
CA GLU A 102 -43.23 1.71 32.61
C GLU A 102 -42.35 2.51 33.59
N ASN A 103 -41.30 1.88 34.15
CA ASN A 103 -40.37 2.45 35.13
C ASN A 103 -38.89 2.48 34.66
N CYS A 104 -38.58 2.15 33.40
CA CYS A 104 -37.20 2.29 32.93
C CYS A 104 -36.76 3.76 32.92
N THR A 105 -35.76 4.09 33.72
CA THR A 105 -35.20 5.44 33.83
C THR A 105 -34.00 5.63 32.89
N LEU A 106 -33.59 6.88 32.71
CA LEU A 106 -32.39 7.23 31.93
C LEU A 106 -31.06 6.67 32.51
N SER A 107 -31.04 6.11 33.72
CA SER A 107 -29.86 5.42 34.26
C SER A 107 -29.71 4.01 33.70
N GLU A 108 -30.79 3.24 33.57
CA GLU A 108 -30.74 1.86 33.07
C GLU A 108 -30.33 1.79 31.58
N PHE A 109 -30.72 2.81 30.80
CA PHE A 109 -30.24 2.98 29.42
C PHE A 109 -28.75 3.34 29.34
N ARG A 110 -28.17 3.90 30.41
CA ARG A 110 -26.74 4.20 30.55
C ARG A 110 -25.94 2.99 31.06
N GLU A 111 -26.50 2.19 31.95
CA GLU A 111 -25.84 0.95 32.44
C GLU A 111 -25.54 -0.03 31.29
N TYR A 112 -26.41 -0.10 30.28
CA TYR A 112 -26.19 -1.01 29.14
C TYR A 112 -24.92 -0.69 28.33
N SER A 113 -24.50 0.58 28.25
CA SER A 113 -23.24 0.98 27.58
C SER A 113 -22.00 0.91 28.49
N MET A 114 -22.16 0.75 29.81
CA MET A 114 -21.05 0.68 30.78
C MET A 114 -20.62 -0.75 31.14
N SER A 115 -21.22 -1.78 30.52
CA SER A 115 -20.82 -3.17 30.77
C SER A 115 -19.49 -3.52 30.09
N GLU A 116 -18.59 -4.21 30.81
CA GLU A 116 -17.35 -4.77 30.24
C GLU A 116 -17.64 -5.91 29.25
N ILE A 117 -16.78 -6.07 28.25
CA ILE A 117 -16.91 -7.11 27.22
C ILE A 117 -16.51 -8.46 27.83
N SER A 118 -17.50 -9.20 28.30
CA SER A 118 -17.29 -10.50 28.94
C SER A 118 -17.09 -11.64 27.94
N PHE A 119 -16.09 -12.48 28.21
CA PHE A 119 -15.86 -13.76 27.53
C PHE A 119 -16.27 -14.96 28.40
N LYS A 120 -17.07 -14.72 29.44
CA LYS A 120 -17.52 -15.75 30.37
C LYS A 120 -18.08 -16.98 29.65
N ASP A 121 -17.52 -18.15 30.00
CA ASP A 121 -17.86 -19.47 29.45
C ASP A 121 -17.60 -19.66 27.93
N LYS A 122 -17.11 -18.65 27.21
CA LYS A 122 -16.58 -18.82 25.84
C LYS A 122 -15.33 -19.69 25.88
N VAL A 123 -15.12 -20.47 24.82
CA VAL A 123 -13.96 -21.34 24.66
C VAL A 123 -13.12 -20.83 23.49
N VAL A 124 -11.87 -20.48 23.77
CA VAL A 124 -10.98 -19.79 22.83
C VAL A 124 -9.78 -20.70 22.55
N ILE A 125 -9.49 -20.97 21.29
CA ILE A 125 -8.22 -21.57 20.87
C ILE A 125 -7.35 -20.46 20.29
N VAL A 126 -6.13 -20.32 20.82
CA VAL A 126 -5.10 -19.44 20.25
C VAL A 126 -3.92 -20.31 19.84
N THR A 127 -3.48 -20.17 18.59
CA THR A 127 -2.35 -20.94 18.04
C THR A 127 -1.05 -20.12 18.07
N GLY A 128 0.09 -20.77 18.35
CA GLY A 128 1.37 -20.08 18.59
C GLY A 128 1.30 -19.18 19.83
N ALA A 129 0.80 -19.74 20.93
CA ALA A 129 0.39 -19.00 22.12
C ALA A 129 1.40 -19.04 23.29
N GLY A 130 2.58 -19.63 23.12
CA GLY A 130 3.62 -19.68 24.15
C GLY A 130 4.36 -18.35 24.35
N GLY A 131 4.18 -17.37 23.46
CA GLY A 131 4.79 -16.05 23.55
C GLY A 131 4.10 -14.97 22.72
N GLY A 132 4.63 -13.75 22.79
CA GLY A 132 4.20 -12.59 21.98
C GLY A 132 2.70 -12.31 22.03
N LEU A 133 2.13 -11.98 20.87
CA LEU A 133 0.70 -11.72 20.67
C LEU A 133 -0.18 -12.87 21.18
N GLY A 134 0.17 -14.12 20.83
CA GLY A 134 -0.61 -15.30 21.18
C GLY A 134 -0.72 -15.51 22.70
N LYS A 135 0.40 -15.35 23.43
CA LYS A 135 0.38 -15.37 24.91
C LYS A 135 -0.55 -14.29 25.46
N TYR A 136 -0.40 -13.06 24.98
CA TYR A 136 -1.14 -11.92 25.52
C TYR A 136 -2.65 -12.03 25.30
N TYR A 137 -3.08 -12.52 24.13
CA TYR A 137 -4.49 -12.83 23.87
C TYR A 137 -5.03 -13.85 24.90
N CYS A 138 -4.28 -14.91 25.19
CA CYS A 138 -4.70 -15.94 26.16
C CYS A 138 -4.94 -15.36 27.56
N LEU A 139 -4.07 -14.45 28.01
CA LEU A 139 -4.20 -13.77 29.30
C LEU A 139 -5.45 -12.88 29.34
N GLU A 140 -5.64 -11.98 28.38
CA GLU A 140 -6.77 -11.03 28.38
C GLU A 140 -8.13 -11.70 28.13
N TYR A 141 -8.18 -12.83 27.41
CA TYR A 141 -9.38 -13.67 27.31
C TYR A 141 -9.70 -14.35 28.65
N ALA A 142 -8.72 -15.01 29.28
CA ALA A 142 -8.94 -15.74 30.54
C ALA A 142 -9.36 -14.79 31.69
N LYS A 143 -8.74 -13.61 31.75
CA LYS A 143 -9.09 -12.49 32.65
C LYS A 143 -10.56 -12.06 32.52
N ARG A 144 -11.14 -12.15 31.31
CA ARG A 144 -12.56 -11.87 31.02
C ARG A 144 -13.47 -13.10 31.11
N GLY A 145 -12.99 -14.20 31.72
CA GLY A 145 -13.77 -15.39 32.04
C GLY A 145 -13.81 -16.47 30.94
N ALA A 146 -12.95 -16.37 29.92
CA ALA A 146 -12.83 -17.40 28.89
C ALA A 146 -12.18 -18.68 29.43
N LYS A 147 -12.42 -19.79 28.71
CA LYS A 147 -11.73 -21.07 28.86
C LYS A 147 -10.77 -21.23 27.67
N VAL A 148 -9.47 -21.18 27.93
CA VAL A 148 -8.47 -21.01 26.87
C VAL A 148 -7.72 -22.31 26.58
N VAL A 149 -7.60 -22.66 25.29
CA VAL A 149 -6.62 -23.64 24.81
C VAL A 149 -5.43 -22.87 24.28
N VAL A 150 -4.30 -23.01 24.97
CA VAL A 150 -3.01 -22.41 24.63
C VAL A 150 -2.28 -23.43 23.75
N ASN A 151 -2.37 -23.29 22.42
CA ASN A 151 -1.64 -24.16 21.50
C ASN A 151 -0.27 -23.57 21.19
N ASP A 152 0.80 -24.30 21.50
CA ASP A 152 2.15 -23.99 21.04
C ASP A 152 3.00 -25.26 20.87
N LEU A 153 3.76 -25.32 19.78
CA LEU A 153 4.62 -26.46 19.46
C LEU A 153 5.94 -26.47 20.25
N GLY A 154 6.26 -25.37 20.94
CA GLY A 154 7.55 -25.19 21.62
C GLY A 154 8.67 -24.85 20.64
N GLY A 155 8.56 -23.72 19.93
CA GLY A 155 9.57 -23.29 18.97
C GLY A 155 9.69 -21.78 18.84
N SER A 156 10.90 -21.29 18.55
CA SER A 156 11.16 -19.88 18.26
C SER A 156 10.55 -19.43 16.92
N LEU A 157 10.54 -18.12 16.63
CA LEU A 157 10.08 -17.57 15.32
C LEU A 157 10.87 -18.08 14.11
N SER A 158 12.08 -18.63 14.32
CA SER A 158 12.86 -19.33 13.28
C SER A 158 12.58 -20.84 13.23
N GLY A 159 11.65 -21.36 14.04
CA GLY A 159 11.32 -22.78 14.13
C GLY A 159 12.45 -23.66 14.66
N GLN A 160 13.44 -23.07 15.33
CA GLN A 160 14.48 -23.82 16.05
C GLN A 160 14.14 -23.91 17.54
N GLY A 161 14.51 -25.04 18.14
CA GLY A 161 14.74 -25.26 19.57
C GLY A 161 13.73 -24.66 20.56
N GLY A 162 12.88 -25.51 21.12
CA GLY A 162 12.10 -25.17 22.31
C GLY A 162 11.68 -26.40 23.11
N ASP A 163 11.26 -26.15 24.34
CA ASP A 163 10.67 -27.12 25.25
C ASP A 163 9.14 -26.93 25.20
N SER A 164 8.35 -28.01 25.19
CA SER A 164 6.89 -27.92 25.02
C SER A 164 6.19 -27.14 26.15
N LYS A 165 6.92 -26.92 27.25
CA LYS A 165 6.56 -26.06 28.39
C LYS A 165 6.19 -24.62 28.03
N ALA A 166 6.48 -24.14 26.81
CA ALA A 166 6.06 -22.81 26.36
C ALA A 166 4.54 -22.59 26.53
N ALA A 167 3.72 -23.60 26.21
CA ALA A 167 2.27 -23.55 26.46
C ALA A 167 1.95 -23.67 27.97
N ASP A 168 2.63 -24.56 28.70
CA ASP A 168 2.42 -24.77 30.14
C ASP A 168 2.66 -23.51 30.97
N VAL A 169 3.72 -22.74 30.68
CA VAL A 169 4.05 -21.49 31.39
C VAL A 169 2.88 -20.50 31.32
N VAL A 170 2.28 -20.31 30.15
CA VAL A 170 1.13 -19.41 29.95
C VAL A 170 -0.13 -19.96 30.62
N VAL A 171 -0.33 -21.27 30.58
CA VAL A 171 -1.46 -21.96 31.21
C VAL A 171 -1.39 -21.87 32.74
N ASP A 172 -0.21 -22.02 33.34
CA ASP A 172 -0.02 -21.91 34.79
C ASP A 172 -0.05 -20.45 35.26
N GLU A 173 0.39 -19.49 34.44
CA GLU A 173 0.17 -18.06 34.68
C GLU A 173 -1.34 -17.73 34.73
N ILE A 174 -2.13 -18.24 33.77
CA ILE A 174 -3.60 -18.11 33.77
C ILE A 174 -4.24 -18.74 35.00
N LYS A 175 -3.88 -20.00 35.34
CA LYS A 175 -4.42 -20.68 36.54
C LYS A 175 -4.06 -19.94 37.84
N LYS A 176 -2.83 -19.41 37.94
CA LYS A 176 -2.37 -18.62 39.09
C LYS A 176 -3.14 -17.31 39.23
N ALA A 177 -3.59 -16.72 38.13
CA ALA A 177 -4.51 -15.58 38.11
C ALA A 177 -5.99 -15.96 38.32
N GLY A 178 -6.32 -17.24 38.54
CA GLY A 178 -7.68 -17.75 38.75
C GLY A 178 -8.48 -18.02 37.48
N GLY A 179 -7.87 -17.89 36.29
CA GLY A 179 -8.51 -18.21 35.01
C GLY A 179 -8.47 -19.70 34.67
N ILE A 180 -9.14 -20.08 33.59
CA ILE A 180 -9.25 -21.47 33.12
C ILE A 180 -8.49 -21.64 31.81
N ALA A 181 -7.41 -22.44 31.82
CA ALA A 181 -6.68 -22.79 30.61
C ALA A 181 -6.14 -24.24 30.61
N VAL A 182 -5.90 -24.76 29.41
CA VAL A 182 -5.23 -26.03 29.15
C VAL A 182 -4.21 -25.85 28.01
N ALA A 183 -3.09 -26.57 28.09
CA ALA A 183 -2.05 -26.56 27.06
C ALA A 183 -2.40 -27.53 25.93
N ASP A 184 -1.93 -27.20 24.72
CA ASP A 184 -1.93 -28.10 23.57
C ASP A 184 -0.59 -27.99 22.83
N TYR A 185 0.04 -29.13 22.53
CA TYR A 185 1.38 -29.19 21.94
C TYR A 185 1.38 -29.65 20.48
N ASN A 186 0.22 -29.71 19.84
CA ASN A 186 0.10 -30.22 18.48
C ASN A 186 0.60 -29.19 17.45
N ASN A 187 1.10 -29.68 16.32
CA ASN A 187 1.37 -28.81 15.17
C ASN A 187 0.04 -28.26 14.64
N VAL A 188 0.00 -27.03 14.13
CA VAL A 188 -1.21 -26.45 13.53
C VAL A 188 -1.75 -27.22 12.33
N LEU A 189 -0.91 -28.04 11.68
CA LEU A 189 -1.35 -29.01 10.66
C LEU A 189 -2.21 -30.16 11.24
N ASP A 190 -2.08 -30.47 12.52
CA ASP A 190 -2.91 -31.40 13.29
C ASP A 190 -4.10 -30.67 13.96
N GLY A 191 -4.70 -29.70 13.26
CA GLY A 191 -5.75 -28.83 13.81
C GLY A 191 -7.01 -29.57 14.29
N ASP A 192 -7.23 -30.81 13.86
CA ASP A 192 -8.22 -31.71 14.42
C ASP A 192 -7.93 -32.09 15.88
N LYS A 193 -6.67 -32.33 16.24
CA LYS A 193 -6.25 -32.62 17.63
C LYS A 193 -6.35 -31.39 18.52
N ILE A 194 -5.99 -30.21 17.99
CA ILE A 194 -6.09 -28.93 18.71
C ILE A 194 -7.55 -28.65 19.11
N VAL A 195 -8.50 -28.87 18.19
CA VAL A 195 -9.94 -28.75 18.49
C VAL A 195 -10.43 -29.91 19.37
N GLU A 196 -9.89 -31.12 19.22
CA GLU A 196 -10.19 -32.24 20.12
C GLU A 196 -9.80 -31.92 21.58
N THR A 197 -8.67 -31.25 21.82
CA THR A 197 -8.26 -30.75 23.16
C THR A 197 -9.28 -29.77 23.73
N ALA A 198 -9.79 -28.83 22.93
CA ALA A 198 -10.85 -27.91 23.35
C ALA A 198 -12.15 -28.66 23.71
N VAL A 199 -12.55 -29.63 22.89
CA VAL A 199 -13.77 -30.41 23.07
C VAL A 199 -13.67 -31.36 24.27
N LYS A 200 -12.51 -31.99 24.51
CA LYS A 200 -12.24 -32.86 25.66
C LYS A 200 -12.33 -32.13 26.99
N ASN A 201 -11.76 -30.92 27.07
CA ASN A 201 -11.70 -30.15 28.31
C ASN A 201 -12.93 -29.27 28.55
N PHE A 202 -13.51 -28.70 27.49
CA PHE A 202 -14.54 -27.65 27.59
C PHE A 202 -15.82 -27.92 26.76
N GLY A 203 -15.93 -29.09 26.11
CA GLY A 203 -17.13 -29.58 25.43
C GLY A 203 -17.41 -28.99 24.03
N THR A 204 -16.84 -27.84 23.70
CA THR A 204 -16.96 -27.18 22.38
C THR A 204 -15.83 -26.16 22.17
N VAL A 205 -15.82 -25.49 21.03
CA VAL A 205 -15.01 -24.29 20.75
C VAL A 205 -15.92 -23.13 20.32
N HIS A 206 -15.61 -21.90 20.69
CA HIS A 206 -16.39 -20.69 20.35
C HIS A 206 -15.59 -19.66 19.51
N VAL A 207 -14.27 -19.57 19.74
CA VAL A 207 -13.39 -18.61 19.07
C VAL A 207 -12.11 -19.31 18.59
N ILE A 208 -11.68 -19.03 17.36
CA ILE A 208 -10.35 -19.41 16.83
C ILE A 208 -9.55 -18.14 16.55
N ILE A 209 -8.34 -18.06 17.10
CA ILE A 209 -7.33 -17.06 16.75
C ILE A 209 -6.19 -17.74 16.00
N ASN A 210 -6.19 -17.59 14.67
CA ASN A 210 -5.16 -18.11 13.77
C ASN A 210 -3.95 -17.18 13.78
N ASN A 211 -3.16 -17.28 14.85
CA ASN A 211 -2.00 -16.43 15.16
C ASN A 211 -0.65 -17.10 14.89
N ALA A 212 -0.57 -18.44 14.91
CA ALA A 212 0.69 -19.18 14.74
C ALA A 212 1.48 -18.76 13.49
N GLY A 213 2.80 -18.70 13.63
CA GLY A 213 3.66 -18.20 12.57
C GLY A 213 5.13 -18.59 12.71
N ILE A 214 5.81 -18.57 11.57
CA ILE A 214 7.25 -18.79 11.39
C ILE A 214 7.77 -17.85 10.30
N LEU A 215 9.04 -17.43 10.39
CA LEU A 215 9.73 -16.64 9.36
C LEU A 215 10.81 -17.47 8.64
N ARG A 216 10.97 -17.20 7.34
CA ARG A 216 11.96 -17.84 6.45
C ARG A 216 12.36 -16.84 5.37
N ASP A 217 12.93 -15.75 5.85
CA ASP A 217 13.10 -14.53 5.07
C ASP A 217 14.37 -14.66 4.20
N ALA A 218 14.21 -14.44 2.91
CA ALA A 218 15.23 -14.53 1.90
C ALA A 218 14.75 -13.79 0.64
N SER A 219 15.62 -13.00 -0.01
CA SER A 219 15.28 -12.46 -1.33
C SER A 219 14.88 -13.58 -2.29
N PHE A 220 13.98 -13.28 -3.22
CA PHE A 220 13.32 -14.26 -4.08
C PHE A 220 14.32 -15.14 -4.86
N LYS A 221 15.47 -14.58 -5.25
CA LYS A 221 16.61 -15.29 -5.87
C LYS A 221 17.28 -16.34 -4.94
N LYS A 222 17.21 -16.17 -3.63
CA LYS A 222 17.80 -17.06 -2.60
C LYS A 222 16.77 -18.00 -1.94
N MET A 223 15.49 -17.62 -1.92
CA MET A 223 14.42 -18.38 -1.26
C MET A 223 14.28 -19.79 -1.87
N GLN A 224 14.19 -20.80 -1.00
CA GLN A 224 14.03 -22.19 -1.43
C GLN A 224 12.56 -22.62 -1.33
N GLU A 225 12.15 -23.56 -2.18
CA GLU A 225 10.79 -24.11 -2.20
C GLU A 225 10.35 -24.70 -0.85
N LYS A 226 11.23 -25.42 -0.16
CA LYS A 226 10.99 -25.94 1.20
C LYS A 226 10.63 -24.82 2.19
N ASP A 227 11.25 -23.66 2.05
CA ASP A 227 11.14 -22.51 2.96
C ASP A 227 9.92 -21.64 2.60
N PHE A 228 9.52 -21.63 1.33
CA PHE A 228 8.24 -21.09 0.89
C PHE A 228 7.06 -21.97 1.35
N LYS A 229 7.14 -23.28 1.14
CA LYS A 229 6.13 -24.24 1.60
C LYS A 229 5.98 -24.28 3.12
N LEU A 230 7.07 -24.29 3.90
CA LEU A 230 7.01 -24.31 5.37
C LEU A 230 6.23 -23.11 5.95
N VAL A 231 6.43 -21.92 5.39
CA VAL A 231 5.70 -20.71 5.81
C VAL A 231 4.21 -20.79 5.43
N LEU A 232 3.88 -21.26 4.22
CA LEU A 232 2.48 -21.54 3.84
C LEU A 232 1.82 -22.60 4.75
N ASP A 233 2.57 -23.65 5.11
CA ASP A 233 2.07 -24.74 5.92
C ASP A 233 1.68 -24.29 7.33
N VAL A 234 2.52 -23.49 7.99
CA VAL A 234 2.23 -22.96 9.33
C VAL A 234 1.12 -21.90 9.29
N HIS A 235 1.27 -20.86 8.47
CA HIS A 235 0.38 -19.69 8.53
C HIS A 235 -0.99 -19.94 7.86
N LEU A 236 -1.02 -20.59 6.69
CA LEU A 236 -2.23 -20.67 5.87
C LEU A 236 -2.88 -22.07 5.93
N ASN A 237 -2.11 -23.14 5.77
CA ASN A 237 -2.66 -24.49 5.85
C ASN A 237 -2.98 -24.89 7.31
N GLY A 238 -2.22 -24.40 8.30
CA GLY A 238 -2.55 -24.52 9.72
C GLY A 238 -3.85 -23.81 10.11
N ALA A 239 -4.04 -22.57 9.63
CA ALA A 239 -5.30 -21.85 9.81
C ALA A 239 -6.48 -22.58 9.16
N PHE A 240 -6.30 -23.14 7.95
CA PHE A 240 -7.29 -24.01 7.32
C PHE A 240 -7.66 -25.20 8.20
N LYS A 241 -6.66 -25.97 8.68
CA LYS A 241 -6.83 -27.17 9.50
C LYS A 241 -7.62 -26.92 10.79
N VAL A 242 -7.17 -25.95 11.59
CA VAL A 242 -7.80 -25.61 12.88
C VAL A 242 -9.22 -25.08 12.67
N THR A 243 -9.41 -24.17 11.69
CA THR A 243 -10.73 -23.60 11.41
C THR A 243 -11.69 -24.63 10.84
N GLN A 244 -11.21 -25.57 10.00
CA GLN A 244 -12.02 -26.67 9.46
C GLN A 244 -12.48 -27.61 10.57
N ALA A 245 -11.61 -27.97 11.51
CA ALA A 245 -11.96 -28.81 12.64
C ALA A 245 -12.98 -28.13 13.59
N ALA A 246 -12.90 -26.80 13.76
CA ALA A 246 -13.84 -26.03 14.56
C ALA A 246 -15.23 -25.84 13.91
N TRP A 247 -15.27 -25.81 12.57
CA TRP A 247 -16.47 -25.47 11.78
C TRP A 247 -17.74 -26.31 12.08
N PRO A 248 -17.67 -27.65 12.31
CA PRO A 248 -18.83 -28.44 12.73
C PRO A 248 -19.41 -27.99 14.08
N HIS A 249 -18.55 -27.61 15.03
CA HIS A 249 -18.94 -27.17 16.37
C HIS A 249 -19.64 -25.81 16.31
N PHE A 250 -19.01 -24.86 15.63
CA PHE A 250 -19.58 -23.53 15.35
C PHE A 250 -20.96 -23.61 14.69
N ARG A 251 -21.10 -24.45 13.65
CA ARG A 251 -22.37 -24.65 12.95
C ARG A 251 -23.44 -25.37 13.78
N LYS A 252 -23.04 -26.26 14.69
CA LYS A 252 -23.95 -26.98 15.60
C LYS A 252 -24.56 -26.04 16.65
N GLN A 253 -23.73 -25.17 17.23
CA GLN A 253 -24.15 -24.22 18.28
C GLN A 253 -24.71 -22.89 17.73
N LYS A 254 -24.55 -22.64 16.42
CA LYS A 254 -24.88 -21.36 15.74
C LYS A 254 -24.17 -20.16 16.35
N TYR A 255 -22.87 -20.33 16.58
CA TYR A 255 -21.98 -19.27 17.03
C TYR A 255 -20.54 -19.63 16.65
N GLY A 256 -19.82 -18.70 16.06
CA GLY A 256 -18.36 -18.76 15.95
C GLY A 256 -17.76 -17.37 15.72
N ARG A 257 -16.50 -17.22 16.11
CA ARG A 257 -15.69 -16.03 15.86
C ARG A 257 -14.30 -16.48 15.43
N ILE A 258 -13.78 -15.89 14.35
CA ILE A 258 -12.49 -16.26 13.76
C ILE A 258 -11.70 -14.98 13.51
N ILE A 259 -10.45 -14.95 13.98
CA ILE A 259 -9.47 -13.92 13.62
C ILE A 259 -8.33 -14.59 12.87
N ASN A 260 -8.09 -14.12 11.66
CA ASN A 260 -6.90 -14.46 10.88
C ASN A 260 -5.86 -13.34 11.06
N THR A 261 -4.67 -13.67 11.57
CA THR A 261 -3.58 -12.70 11.69
C THR A 261 -2.83 -12.62 10.35
N ALA A 262 -3.16 -11.61 9.54
CA ALA A 262 -2.39 -11.19 8.37
C ALA A 262 -1.15 -10.37 8.80
N SER A 263 -0.69 -9.45 7.96
CA SER A 263 0.34 -8.44 8.27
C SER A 263 0.35 -7.36 7.17
N PRO A 264 0.94 -6.18 7.41
CA PRO A 264 1.23 -5.20 6.35
C PRO A 264 2.02 -5.81 5.17
N ALA A 265 2.96 -6.73 5.43
CA ALA A 265 3.67 -7.45 4.36
C ALA A 265 2.72 -8.30 3.49
N GLY A 266 1.67 -8.90 4.07
CA GLY A 266 0.60 -9.54 3.31
C GLY A 266 -0.15 -8.55 2.41
N LEU A 267 -0.54 -7.40 2.96
CA LEU A 267 -1.33 -6.40 2.24
C LEU A 267 -0.54 -5.74 1.10
N TYR A 268 0.72 -5.35 1.32
CA TYR A 268 1.50 -4.52 0.39
C TYR A 268 2.67 -5.24 -0.29
N GLY A 269 3.00 -6.46 0.13
CA GLY A 269 4.28 -7.10 -0.20
C GLY A 269 5.42 -6.52 0.64
N ASN A 270 6.50 -7.29 0.82
CA ASN A 270 7.70 -6.83 1.55
C ASN A 270 8.96 -7.55 1.08
N PHE A 271 10.08 -6.83 0.92
CA PHE A 271 11.32 -7.35 0.35
C PHE A 271 11.84 -8.57 1.13
N GLY A 272 12.17 -9.67 0.45
CA GLY A 272 12.66 -10.89 1.07
C GLY A 272 11.62 -11.74 1.81
N GLN A 273 10.34 -11.36 1.75
CA GLN A 273 9.24 -12.01 2.45
C GLN A 273 8.17 -12.56 1.48
N THR A 274 8.56 -13.05 0.29
CA THR A 274 7.60 -13.52 -0.73
C THR A 274 6.67 -14.63 -0.21
N ASN A 275 7.21 -15.55 0.59
CA ASN A 275 6.49 -16.64 1.25
C ASN A 275 5.52 -16.14 2.33
N TYR A 276 5.99 -15.25 3.20
CA TYR A 276 5.21 -14.68 4.30
C TYR A 276 4.09 -13.79 3.76
N SER A 277 4.38 -12.91 2.81
CA SER A 277 3.42 -12.04 2.14
C SER A 277 2.34 -12.85 1.40
N ALA A 278 2.74 -13.92 0.70
CA ALA A 278 1.78 -14.86 0.10
C ALA A 278 0.87 -15.51 1.15
N ALA A 279 1.44 -16.06 2.23
CA ALA A 279 0.66 -16.71 3.27
C ALA A 279 -0.32 -15.74 3.97
N LYS A 280 0.16 -14.55 4.35
CA LYS A 280 -0.62 -13.54 5.06
C LYS A 280 -1.69 -12.89 4.18
N MET A 281 -1.47 -12.77 2.86
CA MET A 281 -2.53 -12.37 1.93
C MET A 281 -3.54 -13.50 1.66
N GLY A 282 -3.09 -14.76 1.60
CA GLY A 282 -3.98 -15.92 1.48
C GLY A 282 -5.02 -15.99 2.61
N LEU A 283 -4.63 -15.58 3.82
CA LEU A 283 -5.53 -15.48 4.98
C LEU A 283 -6.64 -14.43 4.85
N VAL A 284 -6.52 -13.45 3.93
CA VAL A 284 -7.55 -12.43 3.65
C VAL A 284 -8.72 -13.06 2.90
N GLY A 285 -8.48 -13.58 1.69
CA GLY A 285 -9.51 -14.26 0.89
C GLY A 285 -10.10 -15.49 1.60
N PHE A 286 -9.33 -16.10 2.51
CA PHE A 286 -9.85 -17.12 3.44
C PHE A 286 -10.90 -16.54 4.40
N ALA A 287 -10.60 -15.44 5.10
CA ALA A 287 -11.51 -14.82 6.07
C ALA A 287 -12.80 -14.30 5.41
N GLU A 288 -12.71 -13.61 4.27
CA GLU A 288 -13.87 -13.11 3.53
C GLU A 288 -14.77 -14.27 3.05
N THR A 289 -14.17 -15.39 2.63
CA THR A 289 -14.91 -16.61 2.27
C THR A 289 -15.58 -17.23 3.49
N LEU A 290 -14.88 -17.35 4.62
CA LEU A 290 -15.43 -17.86 5.88
C LEU A 290 -16.59 -17.00 6.37
N ALA A 291 -16.51 -15.66 6.25
CA ALA A 291 -17.61 -14.76 6.57
C ALA A 291 -18.86 -15.06 5.71
N LYS A 292 -18.68 -15.18 4.39
CA LYS A 292 -19.75 -15.52 3.42
C LYS A 292 -20.33 -16.93 3.62
N GLU A 293 -19.55 -17.90 4.09
CA GLU A 293 -20.04 -19.24 4.46
C GLU A 293 -20.72 -19.28 5.83
N GLY A 294 -20.25 -18.44 6.76
CA GLY A 294 -20.54 -18.46 8.18
C GLY A 294 -21.74 -17.63 8.63
N ASP A 295 -22.10 -16.58 7.90
CA ASP A 295 -23.19 -15.63 8.20
C ASP A 295 -24.48 -16.31 8.74
N LYS A 296 -25.09 -17.19 7.94
CA LYS A 296 -26.32 -17.95 8.29
C LYS A 296 -26.20 -18.89 9.51
N TYR A 297 -25.01 -19.01 10.09
CA TYR A 297 -24.71 -19.76 11.30
C TYR A 297 -24.22 -18.86 12.46
N ASN A 298 -24.25 -17.52 12.32
CA ASN A 298 -23.60 -16.56 13.22
C ASN A 298 -22.11 -16.90 13.46
N ILE A 299 -21.41 -17.24 12.38
CA ILE A 299 -19.96 -17.39 12.38
C ILE A 299 -19.37 -16.19 11.66
N LYS A 300 -18.71 -15.31 12.42
CA LYS A 300 -18.05 -14.11 11.88
C LYS A 300 -16.55 -14.37 11.76
N ALA A 301 -15.94 -13.89 10.68
CA ALA A 301 -14.51 -14.05 10.42
C ALA A 301 -13.93 -12.73 9.96
N ASN A 302 -12.88 -12.24 10.62
CA ASN A 302 -12.22 -10.96 10.31
C ASN A 302 -10.70 -11.12 10.28
N VAL A 303 -10.02 -10.13 9.73
CA VAL A 303 -8.56 -10.10 9.56
C VAL A 303 -7.98 -8.94 10.36
N ILE A 304 -6.90 -9.19 11.11
CA ILE A 304 -6.02 -8.12 11.57
C ILE A 304 -4.69 -8.16 10.81
N ALA A 305 -4.18 -7.00 10.42
CA ALA A 305 -2.86 -6.79 9.87
C ALA A 305 -2.04 -5.94 10.88
N PRO A 306 -1.56 -6.55 11.97
CA PRO A 306 -0.79 -5.81 12.97
C PRO A 306 0.58 -5.42 12.42
N LEU A 307 0.96 -4.15 12.64
CA LEU A 307 2.37 -3.79 12.68
C LEU A 307 2.88 -4.17 14.08
N ALA A 308 3.99 -4.91 14.13
CA ALA A 308 4.54 -5.43 15.38
C ALA A 308 6.06 -5.23 15.42
N ARG A 309 6.61 -5.23 16.64
CA ARG A 309 8.06 -5.24 16.86
C ARG A 309 8.68 -6.50 16.23
N SER A 310 9.70 -6.28 15.41
CA SER A 310 10.43 -7.29 14.62
C SER A 310 11.79 -6.70 14.23
N ARG A 311 12.79 -7.53 13.89
CA ARG A 311 14.14 -7.03 13.55
C ARG A 311 14.18 -5.96 12.44
N MET A 312 13.18 -5.94 11.55
CA MET A 312 13.06 -4.95 10.46
C MET A 312 12.36 -3.66 10.90
N THR A 313 11.46 -3.72 11.90
CA THR A 313 10.91 -2.52 12.52
C THR A 313 11.85 -1.96 13.59
N GLU A 314 12.59 -2.82 14.29
CA GLU A 314 13.61 -2.46 15.28
C GLU A 314 14.79 -1.65 14.70
N SER A 315 15.10 -1.82 13.41
CA SER A 315 16.14 -1.05 12.72
C SER A 315 15.63 0.19 11.96
N VAL A 316 14.34 0.53 12.09
CA VAL A 316 13.68 1.60 11.30
C VAL A 316 12.84 2.55 12.18
N LEU A 317 12.38 2.10 13.34
CA LEU A 317 11.53 2.87 14.26
C LEU A 317 12.27 3.15 15.59
N PRO A 318 12.10 4.33 16.20
CA PRO A 318 12.69 4.64 17.52
C PRO A 318 12.28 3.68 18.64
N PRO A 319 13.10 3.52 19.69
CA PRO A 319 12.76 2.72 20.88
C PRO A 319 11.38 3.02 21.47
N GLN A 320 11.02 4.30 21.63
CA GLN A 320 9.69 4.71 22.15
C GLN A 320 8.54 4.11 21.31
N ILE A 321 8.69 4.13 19.99
CA ILE A 321 7.70 3.57 19.07
C ILE A 321 7.68 2.04 19.16
N LEU A 322 8.85 1.40 19.31
CA LEU A 322 8.96 -0.06 19.46
C LEU A 322 8.36 -0.57 20.79
N GLU A 323 8.36 0.23 21.84
CA GLU A 323 7.66 -0.02 23.10
C GLU A 323 6.14 0.08 22.90
N GLN A 324 5.66 1.10 22.17
CA GLN A 324 4.25 1.25 21.81
C GLN A 324 3.74 0.13 20.87
N LEU A 325 4.60 -0.52 20.07
CA LEU A 325 4.26 -1.71 19.26
C LEU A 325 4.10 -3.00 20.10
N SER A 326 3.58 -2.88 21.32
CA SER A 326 3.32 -3.98 22.24
C SER A 326 2.04 -4.78 21.89
N PRO A 327 1.95 -6.05 22.34
CA PRO A 327 0.71 -6.83 22.27
C PRO A 327 -0.50 -6.17 22.94
N GLU A 328 -0.27 -5.34 23.96
CA GLU A 328 -1.33 -4.66 24.73
C GLU A 328 -2.11 -3.68 23.86
N LYS A 329 -1.42 -3.00 22.94
CA LYS A 329 -2.02 -2.06 21.98
C LYS A 329 -2.73 -2.74 20.81
N ILE A 330 -2.59 -4.07 20.62
CA ILE A 330 -3.17 -4.84 19.49
C ILE A 330 -4.35 -5.72 19.92
N ALA A 331 -4.27 -6.37 21.08
CA ALA A 331 -5.30 -7.28 21.58
C ALA A 331 -6.73 -6.69 21.73
N PRO A 332 -6.93 -5.41 22.08
CA PRO A 332 -8.26 -4.78 22.17
C PRO A 332 -9.17 -5.02 20.97
N LEU A 333 -8.65 -4.89 19.74
CA LEU A 333 -9.46 -5.16 18.54
C LEU A 333 -9.75 -6.65 18.35
N VAL A 334 -8.78 -7.52 18.66
CA VAL A 334 -8.95 -8.99 18.60
C VAL A 334 -10.05 -9.45 19.56
N LEU A 335 -10.08 -8.90 20.77
CA LEU A 335 -11.15 -9.12 21.74
C LEU A 335 -12.47 -8.52 21.21
N TYR A 336 -12.53 -7.24 20.83
CA TYR A 336 -13.77 -6.64 20.34
C TYR A 336 -14.40 -7.44 19.19
N LEU A 337 -13.64 -7.74 18.12
CA LEU A 337 -14.10 -8.47 16.93
C LEU A 337 -14.54 -9.92 17.21
N THR A 338 -14.21 -10.47 18.38
CA THR A 338 -14.62 -11.81 18.82
C THR A 338 -15.68 -11.81 19.92
N SER A 339 -16.16 -10.63 20.32
CA SER A 339 -17.24 -10.49 21.28
C SER A 339 -18.62 -10.89 20.72
N ASP A 340 -19.60 -10.94 21.62
CA ASP A 340 -21.02 -11.03 21.23
C ASP A 340 -21.55 -9.69 20.67
N SER A 341 -20.90 -8.57 21.00
CA SER A 341 -21.30 -7.21 20.60
C SER A 341 -20.81 -6.79 19.21
N ALA A 342 -19.80 -7.47 18.66
CA ALA A 342 -19.30 -7.18 17.31
C ALA A 342 -20.16 -7.85 16.24
N GLU A 343 -20.87 -7.02 15.47
CA GLU A 343 -21.66 -7.47 14.31
C GLU A 343 -20.85 -7.58 13.01
N ILE A 344 -19.65 -6.98 12.96
CA ILE A 344 -18.83 -6.90 11.74
C ILE A 344 -18.21 -8.25 11.33
N SER A 345 -18.16 -8.53 10.02
CA SER A 345 -17.67 -9.79 9.46
C SER A 345 -17.12 -9.57 8.04
N GLY A 346 -16.09 -10.34 7.68
CA GLY A 346 -15.42 -10.28 6.38
C GLY A 346 -14.54 -9.04 6.19
N GLN A 347 -14.15 -8.36 7.28
CA GLN A 347 -13.42 -7.09 7.22
C GLN A 347 -11.97 -7.21 7.67
N ILE A 348 -11.15 -6.26 7.24
CA ILE A 348 -9.70 -6.20 7.43
C ILE A 348 -9.38 -4.92 8.19
N PHE A 349 -8.46 -5.00 9.15
CA PHE A 349 -8.07 -3.87 9.99
C PHE A 349 -6.54 -3.80 10.13
N GLU A 350 -5.98 -2.60 9.99
CA GLU A 350 -4.60 -2.33 10.42
C GLU A 350 -4.58 -1.84 11.86
N VAL A 351 -3.55 -2.28 12.60
CA VAL A 351 -3.42 -2.03 14.04
C VAL A 351 -1.95 -1.83 14.41
N ALA A 352 -1.64 -0.76 15.13
CA ALA A 352 -0.31 -0.51 15.71
C ALA A 352 -0.42 0.55 16.82
N ALA A 353 0.36 0.45 17.90
CA ALA A 353 0.54 1.52 18.89
C ALA A 353 -0.72 2.16 19.54
N GLY A 354 -1.91 1.58 19.34
CA GLY A 354 -3.20 2.11 19.82
C GLY A 354 -4.05 2.75 18.71
N PHE A 355 -3.52 2.83 17.48
CA PHE A 355 -4.28 3.11 16.26
C PHE A 355 -5.04 1.87 15.78
N PHE A 356 -6.30 2.08 15.37
CA PHE A 356 -7.17 1.08 14.76
C PHE A 356 -7.89 1.69 13.56
N ALA A 357 -7.72 1.11 12.36
CA ALA A 357 -8.48 1.50 11.18
C ALA A 357 -8.90 0.28 10.35
N GLN A 358 -10.13 0.28 9.86
CA GLN A 358 -10.56 -0.61 8.79
C GLN A 358 -9.82 -0.25 7.51
N ILE A 359 -9.38 -1.28 6.78
CA ILE A 359 -8.87 -1.18 5.42
C ILE A 359 -9.75 -2.03 4.51
N ARG A 360 -10.06 -1.52 3.33
CA ARG A 360 -10.97 -2.14 2.36
C ARG A 360 -10.42 -2.01 0.95
N TRP A 361 -10.99 -2.80 0.05
CA TRP A 361 -10.74 -2.64 -1.37
C TRP A 361 -11.39 -1.38 -1.91
N GLU A 362 -10.64 -0.67 -2.74
CA GLU A 362 -11.15 0.40 -3.58
C GLU A 362 -10.83 0.07 -5.03
N ARG A 363 -11.84 0.09 -5.90
CA ARG A 363 -11.75 -0.30 -7.30
C ARG A 363 -12.10 0.92 -8.16
N SER A 364 -11.21 1.32 -9.05
CA SER A 364 -11.44 2.49 -9.90
C SER A 364 -12.68 2.30 -10.76
N GLY A 365 -13.33 3.40 -11.13
CA GLY A 365 -14.44 3.37 -12.09
C GLY A 365 -14.07 2.67 -13.41
N GLY A 366 -12.79 2.74 -13.78
CA GLY A 366 -12.21 2.05 -14.91
C GLY A 366 -12.70 2.58 -16.26
N VAL A 367 -12.39 1.84 -17.31
CA VAL A 367 -12.54 2.26 -18.71
C VAL A 367 -13.33 1.23 -19.49
N LEU A 368 -14.23 1.71 -20.33
CA LEU A 368 -14.92 0.90 -21.34
C LEU A 368 -14.21 0.99 -22.70
N PHE A 369 -14.07 -0.17 -23.32
CA PHE A 369 -13.55 -0.43 -24.65
C PHE A 369 -14.63 -1.19 -25.42
N LYS A 370 -14.87 -0.85 -26.68
CA LYS A 370 -15.84 -1.59 -27.49
C LYS A 370 -15.36 -3.04 -27.67
N PRO A 371 -16.13 -4.08 -27.31
CA PRO A 371 -15.64 -5.46 -27.30
C PRO A 371 -15.71 -6.12 -28.69
N ASP A 372 -15.00 -5.55 -29.67
CA ASP A 372 -14.83 -6.08 -31.03
C ASP A 372 -13.36 -6.08 -31.46
N GLU A 373 -13.08 -6.34 -32.75
CA GLU A 373 -11.70 -6.42 -33.30
C GLU A 373 -10.85 -5.15 -33.10
N SER A 374 -11.48 -4.00 -32.81
CA SER A 374 -10.76 -2.77 -32.48
C SER A 374 -10.19 -2.76 -31.06
N PHE A 375 -10.59 -3.66 -30.16
CA PHE A 375 -10.04 -3.75 -28.81
C PHE A 375 -8.65 -4.42 -28.85
N THR A 376 -7.60 -3.61 -28.93
CA THR A 376 -6.22 -4.08 -29.05
C THR A 376 -5.35 -3.55 -27.90
N ALA A 377 -4.12 -4.07 -27.76
CA ALA A 377 -3.20 -3.60 -26.74
C ALA A 377 -2.84 -2.11 -26.91
N GLU A 378 -2.90 -1.58 -28.14
CA GLU A 378 -2.78 -0.16 -28.45
C GLU A 378 -3.90 0.68 -27.81
N SER A 379 -5.16 0.26 -27.90
CA SER A 379 -6.25 0.96 -27.19
C SER A 379 -6.05 0.97 -25.68
N VAL A 380 -5.59 -0.15 -25.11
CA VAL A 380 -5.27 -0.24 -23.67
C VAL A 380 -4.12 0.69 -23.31
N ALA A 381 -3.04 0.71 -24.09
CA ALA A 381 -1.90 1.60 -23.90
C ALA A 381 -2.32 3.09 -23.94
N LYS A 382 -3.14 3.47 -24.93
CA LYS A 382 -3.63 4.84 -25.13
C LYS A 382 -4.51 5.35 -23.99
N LYS A 383 -5.17 4.44 -23.28
CA LYS A 383 -6.09 4.73 -22.17
C LYS A 383 -5.58 4.28 -20.79
N PHE A 384 -4.30 3.92 -20.67
CA PHE A 384 -3.84 3.21 -19.48
C PHE A 384 -3.97 4.04 -18.18
N ASP A 385 -3.73 5.35 -18.27
CA ASP A 385 -3.88 6.26 -17.13
C ASP A 385 -5.36 6.43 -16.71
N GLU A 386 -6.32 6.39 -17.65
CA GLU A 386 -7.77 6.40 -17.33
C GLU A 386 -8.19 5.18 -16.48
N ILE A 387 -7.51 4.03 -16.64
CA ILE A 387 -7.75 2.79 -15.87
C ILE A 387 -7.24 2.93 -14.43
N LEU A 388 -6.09 3.61 -14.28
CA LEU A 388 -5.44 3.89 -12.99
C LEU A 388 -6.09 5.07 -12.25
N ASP A 389 -6.93 5.86 -12.92
CA ASP A 389 -7.61 7.02 -12.35
C ASP A 389 -8.82 6.62 -11.49
N PHE A 390 -8.73 6.98 -10.20
CA PHE A 390 -9.75 6.74 -9.18
C PHE A 390 -10.73 7.91 -8.98
N GLU A 391 -10.52 9.04 -9.66
CA GLU A 391 -11.42 10.18 -9.54
C GLU A 391 -12.77 9.91 -10.21
N ASN A 392 -13.84 10.32 -9.54
CA ASN A 392 -15.20 10.16 -10.06
C ASN A 392 -15.55 11.22 -11.10
N GLY A 393 -15.10 12.47 -10.91
CA GLY A 393 -15.33 13.59 -11.83
C GLY A 393 -16.79 13.69 -12.32
N SER A 394 -16.97 13.61 -13.63
CA SER A 394 -18.27 13.54 -14.31
C SER A 394 -18.59 12.15 -14.88
N ARG A 395 -17.91 11.10 -14.42
CA ARG A 395 -18.12 9.71 -14.88
C ARG A 395 -19.55 9.23 -14.51
N PRO A 396 -20.21 8.46 -15.39
CA PRO A 396 -21.53 7.90 -15.10
C PRO A 396 -21.47 6.93 -13.91
N GLU A 397 -22.60 6.70 -13.24
CA GLU A 397 -22.70 5.88 -12.02
C GLU A 397 -22.02 4.50 -12.14
N TYR A 398 -22.15 3.82 -13.28
CA TYR A 398 -21.53 2.52 -13.55
C TYR A 398 -20.01 2.57 -13.79
N LEU A 399 -19.40 3.76 -13.91
CA LEU A 399 -17.95 4.01 -13.94
C LEU A 399 -17.51 4.96 -12.82
N GLN A 400 -18.21 4.98 -11.69
CA GLN A 400 -17.67 5.58 -10.46
C GLN A 400 -16.84 4.55 -9.69
N THR A 401 -15.83 5.04 -8.97
CA THR A 401 -14.99 4.28 -8.06
C THR A 401 -15.82 3.64 -6.95
N GLN A 402 -15.58 2.35 -6.71
CA GLN A 402 -16.39 1.48 -5.88
C GLN A 402 -15.59 0.98 -4.67
N HIS A 403 -16.30 0.56 -3.62
CA HIS A 403 -15.75 -0.13 -2.46
C HIS A 403 -16.29 -1.57 -2.38
N PRO A 404 -15.85 -2.46 -3.29
CA PRO A 404 -16.53 -3.71 -3.59
C PRO A 404 -16.30 -4.85 -2.59
N PHE A 405 -17.29 -5.74 -2.53
CA PHE A 405 -17.25 -7.04 -1.85
C PHE A 405 -17.51 -8.21 -2.82
N MET A 406 -17.54 -7.94 -4.13
CA MET A 406 -17.87 -8.89 -5.20
C MET A 406 -17.37 -8.37 -6.57
N PRO A 407 -17.39 -9.19 -7.64
CA PRO A 407 -17.04 -8.73 -9.00
C PRO A 407 -17.91 -7.54 -9.44
N ASN A 408 -17.43 -6.75 -10.40
CA ASN A 408 -18.19 -5.62 -10.94
C ASN A 408 -19.47 -6.07 -11.68
N ASP A 409 -20.41 -5.16 -11.96
CA ASP A 409 -21.57 -5.46 -12.81
C ASP A 409 -21.15 -5.51 -14.29
N PHE A 410 -20.44 -6.57 -14.63
CA PHE A 410 -19.99 -6.85 -15.99
C PHE A 410 -21.14 -6.85 -17.00
N ARG A 411 -22.38 -7.19 -16.63
CA ARG A 411 -23.52 -7.18 -17.55
C ARG A 411 -23.86 -5.76 -17.99
N THR A 412 -24.02 -4.83 -17.04
CA THR A 412 -24.26 -3.42 -17.37
C THR A 412 -23.06 -2.83 -18.12
N LEU A 413 -21.83 -3.06 -17.64
CA LEU A 413 -20.61 -2.58 -18.30
C LEU A 413 -20.52 -3.03 -19.76
N THR A 414 -20.82 -4.30 -20.06
CA THR A 414 -20.80 -4.84 -21.43
C THR A 414 -21.89 -4.25 -22.30
N GLN A 415 -23.08 -3.98 -21.74
CA GLN A 415 -24.17 -3.34 -22.47
C GLN A 415 -23.82 -1.90 -22.86
N GLU A 416 -23.12 -1.15 -22.00
CA GLU A 416 -22.62 0.19 -22.32
C GLU A 416 -21.40 0.15 -23.26
N ALA A 417 -20.45 -0.75 -23.04
CA ALA A 417 -19.27 -0.95 -23.90
C ALA A 417 -19.65 -1.24 -25.36
N ASN A 418 -20.71 -2.04 -25.58
CA ASN A 418 -21.19 -2.35 -26.92
C ASN A 418 -21.75 -1.13 -27.67
N LYS A 419 -22.24 -0.10 -26.96
CA LYS A 419 -22.77 1.15 -27.56
C LYS A 419 -21.67 2.10 -28.04
N LEU A 420 -20.42 1.92 -27.60
CA LEU A 420 -19.30 2.75 -28.00
C LEU A 420 -19.03 2.67 -29.51
N PRO A 421 -18.39 3.71 -30.11
CA PRO A 421 -17.73 3.58 -31.41
C PRO A 421 -16.53 2.63 -31.31
N ALA A 422 -15.97 2.23 -32.46
CA ALA A 422 -14.74 1.43 -32.50
C ALA A 422 -13.60 2.14 -31.74
N ASN A 423 -12.75 1.37 -31.07
CA ASN A 423 -11.66 1.90 -30.26
C ASN A 423 -10.60 2.57 -31.15
N ASP A 424 -10.11 3.73 -30.71
CA ASP A 424 -9.08 4.48 -31.43
C ASP A 424 -7.68 3.98 -31.07
N ASN A 425 -7.10 3.19 -31.97
CA ASN A 425 -5.75 2.64 -31.85
C ASN A 425 -4.65 3.57 -32.40
N SER A 426 -4.98 4.79 -32.84
CA SER A 426 -3.99 5.70 -33.45
C SER A 426 -2.97 6.23 -32.44
N GLY A 427 -1.72 6.33 -32.86
CA GLY A 427 -0.63 6.95 -32.07
C GLY A 427 0.01 6.06 -31.01
N ALA A 428 -0.56 4.89 -30.70
CA ALA A 428 0.08 3.87 -29.89
C ALA A 428 0.66 2.76 -30.76
N SER A 429 1.68 2.07 -30.26
CA SER A 429 2.31 0.92 -30.92
C SER A 429 2.73 -0.08 -29.85
N VAL A 430 2.15 -1.29 -29.84
CA VAL A 430 2.56 -2.36 -28.93
C VAL A 430 3.17 -3.49 -29.75
N THR A 431 4.34 -3.98 -29.34
CA THR A 431 4.97 -5.13 -29.98
C THR A 431 5.66 -6.01 -28.96
N LEU A 432 5.54 -7.32 -29.15
CA LEU A 432 6.26 -8.35 -28.40
C LEU A 432 7.22 -9.12 -29.33
N LYS A 433 7.57 -8.52 -30.48
CA LYS A 433 8.41 -9.16 -31.50
C LYS A 433 9.71 -9.67 -30.88
N ASP A 434 10.05 -10.92 -31.21
CA ASP A 434 11.26 -11.62 -30.79
C ASP A 434 11.38 -11.90 -29.26
N LYS A 435 10.44 -11.42 -28.43
CA LYS A 435 10.34 -11.81 -27.01
C LYS A 435 9.83 -13.26 -26.88
N VAL A 436 10.37 -14.00 -25.91
CA VAL A 436 9.93 -15.37 -25.59
C VAL A 436 8.93 -15.36 -24.43
N VAL A 437 7.76 -15.96 -24.63
CA VAL A 437 6.65 -16.02 -23.67
C VAL A 437 6.41 -17.46 -23.24
N LEU A 438 6.31 -17.72 -21.94
CA LEU A 438 5.70 -18.94 -21.40
C LEU A 438 4.29 -18.63 -20.88
N ILE A 439 3.27 -19.35 -21.38
CA ILE A 439 1.90 -19.28 -20.85
C ILE A 439 1.48 -20.67 -20.37
N THR A 440 1.02 -20.74 -19.12
CA THR A 440 0.63 -22.01 -18.48
C THR A 440 -0.88 -22.23 -18.46
N GLY A 441 -1.33 -23.49 -18.55
CA GLY A 441 -2.75 -23.83 -18.74
C GLY A 441 -3.32 -23.26 -20.04
N ALA A 442 -2.55 -23.37 -21.12
CA ALA A 442 -2.77 -22.67 -22.38
C ALA A 442 -3.30 -23.55 -23.53
N GLY A 443 -3.68 -24.80 -23.26
CA GLY A 443 -4.28 -25.71 -24.26
C GLY A 443 -5.74 -25.39 -24.56
N ALA A 444 -6.44 -24.68 -23.68
CA ALA A 444 -7.85 -24.31 -23.84
C ALA A 444 -8.22 -23.01 -23.10
N GLY A 445 -9.39 -22.45 -23.43
CA GLY A 445 -9.98 -21.28 -22.75
C GLY A 445 -9.07 -20.04 -22.77
N LEU A 446 -9.07 -19.28 -21.67
CA LEU A 446 -8.28 -18.05 -21.52
C LEU A 446 -6.83 -18.20 -21.98
N GLY A 447 -6.11 -19.22 -21.50
CA GLY A 447 -4.69 -19.38 -21.80
C GLY A 447 -4.39 -19.63 -23.28
N ARG A 448 -5.30 -20.32 -23.99
CA ARG A 448 -5.21 -20.51 -25.45
C ARG A 448 -5.31 -19.19 -26.19
N ASP A 449 -6.32 -18.39 -25.86
CA ASP A 449 -6.61 -17.16 -26.59
C ASP A 449 -5.60 -16.06 -26.21
N TYR A 450 -5.05 -16.08 -24.99
CA TYR A 450 -3.82 -15.37 -24.64
C TYR A 450 -2.67 -15.79 -25.56
N ALA A 451 -2.34 -17.09 -25.65
CA ALA A 451 -1.21 -17.58 -26.46
C ALA A 451 -1.30 -17.13 -27.93
N LYS A 452 -2.50 -17.17 -28.51
CA LYS A 452 -2.79 -16.65 -29.85
C LYS A 452 -2.60 -15.13 -29.96
N PHE A 453 -3.05 -14.35 -28.98
CA PHE A 453 -2.81 -12.90 -28.94
C PHE A 453 -1.32 -12.57 -28.81
N PHE A 454 -0.60 -13.20 -27.89
CA PHE A 454 0.85 -13.02 -27.72
C PHE A 454 1.62 -13.31 -29.02
N ALA A 455 1.27 -14.39 -29.72
CA ALA A 455 1.86 -14.71 -31.02
C ALA A 455 1.47 -13.72 -32.14
N LYS A 456 0.23 -13.22 -32.17
CA LYS A 456 -0.22 -12.14 -33.07
C LYS A 456 0.62 -10.87 -32.92
N TYR A 457 1.10 -10.58 -31.71
CA TYR A 457 2.00 -9.47 -31.40
C TYR A 457 3.50 -9.76 -31.64
N GLY A 458 3.83 -10.90 -32.27
CA GLY A 458 5.18 -11.26 -32.71
C GLY A 458 6.02 -12.04 -31.70
N ALA A 459 5.44 -12.46 -30.56
CA ALA A 459 6.15 -13.23 -29.56
C ALA A 459 6.34 -14.71 -29.96
N LYS A 460 7.39 -15.32 -29.41
CA LYS A 460 7.69 -16.76 -29.51
C LYS A 460 7.08 -17.47 -28.31
N VAL A 461 5.99 -18.20 -28.51
CA VAL A 461 5.11 -18.65 -27.41
C VAL A 461 5.32 -20.14 -27.08
N VAL A 462 5.80 -20.42 -25.87
CA VAL A 462 5.69 -21.75 -25.26
C VAL A 462 4.32 -21.89 -24.61
N VAL A 463 3.52 -22.79 -25.16
CA VAL A 463 2.19 -23.17 -24.69
C VAL A 463 2.37 -24.35 -23.74
N ASN A 464 2.21 -24.14 -22.44
CA ASN A 464 2.18 -25.23 -21.45
C ASN A 464 0.73 -25.65 -21.16
N ASP A 465 0.43 -26.94 -21.32
CA ASP A 465 -0.79 -27.56 -20.81
C ASP A 465 -0.58 -29.05 -20.54
N PHE A 466 -0.81 -29.49 -19.30
CA PHE A 466 -0.57 -30.87 -18.86
C PHE A 466 -1.45 -31.93 -19.54
N LYS A 467 -2.47 -31.53 -20.33
CA LYS A 467 -3.30 -32.44 -21.12
C LYS A 467 -2.89 -32.45 -22.58
N ASP A 468 -2.91 -31.29 -23.22
CA ASP A 468 -2.56 -31.09 -24.62
C ASP A 468 -2.32 -29.61 -24.93
N ALA A 469 -1.11 -29.29 -25.41
CA ALA A 469 -0.75 -27.98 -25.94
C ALA A 469 -0.67 -27.96 -27.49
N SER A 470 -0.72 -29.12 -28.15
CA SER A 470 -0.39 -29.27 -29.58
C SER A 470 -1.38 -28.53 -30.49
N ALA A 471 -2.68 -28.66 -30.22
CA ALA A 471 -3.73 -28.00 -31.02
C ALA A 471 -3.55 -26.47 -31.09
N VAL A 472 -3.19 -25.82 -29.97
CA VAL A 472 -3.00 -24.37 -29.90
C VAL A 472 -1.71 -23.93 -30.58
N VAL A 473 -0.64 -24.74 -30.44
CA VAL A 473 0.63 -24.51 -31.15
C VAL A 473 0.44 -24.60 -32.66
N ASP A 474 -0.38 -25.53 -33.15
CA ASP A 474 -0.68 -25.67 -34.57
C ASP A 474 -1.64 -24.57 -35.09
N GLU A 475 -2.60 -24.12 -34.27
CA GLU A 475 -3.39 -22.91 -34.57
C GLU A 475 -2.51 -21.67 -34.74
N ILE A 476 -1.55 -21.44 -33.84
CA ILE A 476 -0.62 -20.31 -33.89
C ILE A 476 0.27 -20.38 -35.14
N LYS A 477 0.87 -21.55 -35.42
CA LYS A 477 1.69 -21.76 -36.63
C LYS A 477 0.90 -21.56 -37.91
N LYS A 478 -0.36 -22.02 -37.95
CA LYS A 478 -1.27 -21.83 -39.09
C LYS A 478 -1.65 -20.36 -39.29
N ALA A 479 -1.66 -19.56 -38.22
CA ALA A 479 -1.81 -18.10 -38.28
C ALA A 479 -0.50 -17.35 -38.60
N GLY A 480 0.63 -18.06 -38.78
CA GLY A 480 1.94 -17.47 -39.10
C GLY A 480 2.80 -17.07 -37.90
N GLY A 481 2.35 -17.34 -36.67
CA GLY A 481 3.14 -17.10 -35.44
C GLY A 481 4.10 -18.23 -35.10
N GLU A 482 5.09 -17.97 -34.26
CA GLU A 482 6.01 -19.00 -33.75
C GLU A 482 5.57 -19.51 -32.37
N ALA A 483 5.33 -20.82 -32.25
CA ALA A 483 4.98 -21.46 -30.98
C ALA A 483 5.59 -22.87 -30.82
N HIS A 484 5.73 -23.28 -29.56
CA HIS A 484 6.26 -24.57 -29.12
C HIS A 484 5.41 -25.14 -27.98
N ALA A 485 5.39 -26.47 -27.86
CA ALA A 485 4.54 -27.18 -26.91
C ALA A 485 5.29 -27.58 -25.64
N ASP A 486 4.60 -27.52 -24.52
CA ASP A 486 5.00 -28.09 -23.25
C ASP A 486 3.80 -28.80 -22.60
N VAL A 487 4.03 -29.97 -21.99
CA VAL A 487 2.99 -30.83 -21.40
C VAL A 487 3.28 -31.24 -19.95
N HIS A 488 4.17 -30.51 -19.28
CA HIS A 488 4.61 -30.79 -17.93
C HIS A 488 3.65 -30.19 -16.87
N ASP A 489 3.56 -30.78 -15.68
CA ASP A 489 2.69 -30.29 -14.61
C ASP A 489 3.36 -29.15 -13.84
N VAL A 490 2.75 -27.95 -13.86
CA VAL A 490 3.25 -26.76 -13.15
C VAL A 490 3.49 -26.98 -11.66
N ALA A 491 2.79 -27.93 -11.03
CA ALA A 491 2.91 -28.24 -9.60
C ALA A 491 3.99 -29.28 -9.27
N LYS A 492 4.69 -29.85 -10.27
CA LYS A 492 5.73 -30.88 -10.08
C LYS A 492 7.01 -30.62 -10.88
N ASP A 493 6.82 -30.18 -12.12
CA ASP A 493 7.80 -30.31 -13.20
C ASP A 493 8.33 -28.93 -13.65
N ALA A 494 8.21 -27.90 -12.80
CA ALA A 494 8.55 -26.51 -13.11
C ALA A 494 9.97 -26.30 -13.66
N GLN A 495 10.93 -27.16 -13.28
CA GLN A 495 12.26 -27.17 -13.89
C GLN A 495 12.22 -27.61 -15.35
N ALA A 496 11.55 -28.72 -15.67
CA ALA A 496 11.44 -29.23 -17.03
C ALA A 496 10.69 -28.25 -17.95
N ILE A 497 9.72 -27.48 -17.42
CA ILE A 497 9.04 -26.40 -18.14
C ILE A 497 10.04 -25.31 -18.55
N ILE A 498 10.85 -24.80 -17.61
CA ILE A 498 11.84 -23.75 -17.91
C ILE A 498 12.97 -24.30 -18.80
N ASP A 499 13.45 -25.52 -18.56
CA ASP A 499 14.45 -26.19 -19.39
C ASP A 499 13.96 -26.36 -20.84
N ASN A 500 12.67 -26.64 -21.05
CA ASN A 500 12.06 -26.70 -22.39
C ASN A 500 12.01 -25.32 -23.06
N VAL A 501 11.65 -24.25 -22.33
CA VAL A 501 11.68 -22.86 -22.86
C VAL A 501 13.10 -22.46 -23.28
N ILE A 502 14.07 -22.64 -22.37
CA ILE A 502 15.48 -22.28 -22.61
C ILE A 502 16.11 -23.17 -23.69
N GLY A 503 15.82 -24.48 -23.70
CA GLY A 503 16.29 -25.41 -24.72
C GLY A 503 15.71 -25.15 -26.12
N LYS A 504 14.50 -24.58 -26.21
CA LYS A 504 13.85 -24.24 -27.48
C LYS A 504 14.22 -22.87 -28.03
N TYR A 505 14.35 -21.85 -27.17
CA TYR A 505 14.46 -20.44 -27.56
C TYR A 505 15.65 -19.68 -26.94
N GLY A 506 16.45 -20.31 -26.07
CA GLY A 506 17.64 -19.73 -25.44
C GLY A 506 17.38 -18.72 -24.32
N THR A 507 16.14 -18.24 -24.14
CA THR A 507 15.78 -17.27 -23.11
C THR A 507 14.28 -17.33 -22.78
N ILE A 508 13.87 -16.62 -21.72
CA ILE A 508 12.46 -16.33 -21.38
C ILE A 508 12.36 -14.83 -21.05
N ASP A 509 11.43 -14.10 -21.68
CA ASP A 509 11.20 -12.66 -21.47
C ASP A 509 9.95 -12.39 -20.64
N ILE A 510 8.91 -13.20 -20.86
CA ILE A 510 7.57 -13.01 -20.33
C ILE A 510 7.08 -14.34 -19.73
N LEU A 511 6.50 -14.29 -18.53
CA LEU A 511 5.86 -15.42 -17.87
C LEU A 511 4.42 -15.10 -17.51
N VAL A 512 3.47 -15.88 -18.01
CA VAL A 512 2.04 -15.78 -17.70
C VAL A 512 1.62 -16.99 -16.86
N ASN A 513 1.49 -16.79 -15.56
CA ASN A 513 1.03 -17.81 -14.62
C ASN A 513 -0.51 -17.86 -14.62
N ASN A 514 -1.06 -18.62 -15.56
CA ASN A 514 -2.49 -18.77 -15.81
C ASN A 514 -3.04 -20.16 -15.42
N ALA A 515 -2.19 -21.18 -15.26
CA ALA A 515 -2.61 -22.54 -14.92
C ALA A 515 -3.52 -22.61 -13.68
N GLY A 516 -4.49 -23.52 -13.72
CA GLY A 516 -5.52 -23.57 -12.70
C GLY A 516 -6.47 -24.76 -12.74
N ILE A 517 -7.08 -25.03 -11.58
CA ILE A 517 -8.13 -26.04 -11.40
C ILE A 517 -9.15 -25.56 -10.37
N LEU A 518 -10.40 -26.00 -10.50
CA LEU A 518 -11.43 -25.82 -9.48
C LEU A 518 -11.65 -27.11 -8.66
N ARG A 519 -11.98 -26.93 -7.38
CA ARG A 519 -12.29 -27.99 -6.39
C ARG A 519 -13.35 -27.46 -5.42
N ASP A 520 -14.42 -26.94 -5.99
CA ASP A 520 -15.38 -26.09 -5.30
C ASP A 520 -16.25 -26.91 -4.34
N LYS A 521 -16.29 -26.46 -3.10
CA LYS A 521 -16.86 -27.19 -1.98
C LYS A 521 -17.16 -26.24 -0.83
N SER A 522 -18.38 -26.28 -0.30
CA SER A 522 -18.68 -25.60 0.98
C SER A 522 -17.70 -26.06 2.05
N PHE A 523 -17.15 -25.12 2.83
CA PHE A 523 -15.97 -25.33 3.69
C PHE A 523 -16.09 -26.55 4.63
N LEU A 524 -17.29 -26.86 5.14
CA LEU A 524 -17.56 -28.07 5.95
C LEU A 524 -17.25 -29.40 5.23
N LYS A 525 -17.38 -29.42 3.91
CA LYS A 525 -17.26 -30.61 3.05
C LYS A 525 -15.97 -30.64 2.22
N MET A 526 -15.13 -29.62 2.33
CA MET A 526 -13.84 -29.52 1.65
C MET A 526 -12.87 -30.51 2.29
N SER A 527 -12.31 -31.42 1.50
CA SER A 527 -11.25 -32.31 1.98
C SER A 527 -9.88 -31.64 1.95
N GLN A 528 -8.94 -32.15 2.74
CA GLN A 528 -7.52 -31.77 2.65
C GLN A 528 -6.98 -31.87 1.21
N GLN A 529 -7.36 -32.93 0.48
CA GLN A 529 -6.92 -33.14 -0.90
C GLN A 529 -7.48 -32.08 -1.86
N GLU A 530 -8.72 -31.63 -1.67
CA GLU A 530 -9.34 -30.55 -2.45
C GLU A 530 -8.72 -29.17 -2.14
N TRP A 531 -8.24 -28.97 -0.91
CA TRP A 531 -7.44 -27.80 -0.55
C TRP A 531 -6.04 -27.85 -1.17
N ASP A 532 -5.28 -28.92 -0.90
CA ASP A 532 -3.89 -29.06 -1.33
C ASP A 532 -3.73 -29.02 -2.85
N GLN A 533 -4.61 -29.68 -3.62
CA GLN A 533 -4.53 -29.65 -5.09
C GLN A 533 -4.63 -28.23 -5.65
N VAL A 534 -5.49 -27.38 -5.07
CA VAL A 534 -5.69 -26.00 -5.50
C VAL A 534 -4.50 -25.11 -5.08
N GLN A 535 -4.03 -25.25 -3.84
CA GLN A 535 -2.84 -24.55 -3.36
C GLN A 535 -1.58 -24.92 -4.19
N GLN A 536 -1.42 -26.19 -4.53
CA GLN A 536 -0.28 -26.69 -5.32
C GLN A 536 -0.26 -26.10 -6.74
N VAL A 537 -1.35 -26.22 -7.50
CA VAL A 537 -1.40 -25.72 -8.89
C VAL A 537 -1.30 -24.20 -8.95
N HIS A 538 -2.08 -23.48 -8.15
CA HIS A 538 -2.18 -22.02 -8.29
C HIS A 538 -1.07 -21.24 -7.59
N LEU A 539 -0.63 -21.65 -6.40
CA LEU A 539 0.30 -20.85 -5.60
C LEU A 539 1.73 -21.38 -5.67
N LEU A 540 1.93 -22.68 -5.43
CA LEU A 540 3.26 -23.29 -5.50
C LEU A 540 3.78 -23.41 -6.93
N GLY A 541 2.93 -23.75 -7.91
CA GLY A 541 3.31 -23.72 -9.33
C GLY A 541 3.73 -22.32 -9.80
N THR A 542 2.92 -21.29 -9.51
CA THR A 542 3.25 -19.88 -9.78
C THR A 542 4.58 -19.46 -9.15
N TYR A 543 4.81 -19.82 -7.87
CA TYR A 543 6.07 -19.54 -7.18
C TYR A 543 7.25 -20.25 -7.85
N ASN A 544 7.16 -21.56 -8.07
CA ASN A 544 8.26 -22.38 -8.58
C ASN A 544 8.68 -21.96 -9.99
N LEU A 545 7.73 -21.77 -10.91
CA LEU A 545 8.01 -21.29 -12.26
C LEU A 545 8.64 -19.90 -12.25
N THR A 546 8.09 -18.97 -11.46
CA THR A 546 8.61 -17.61 -11.39
C THR A 546 10.00 -17.57 -10.78
N ARG A 547 10.28 -18.40 -9.76
CA ARG A 547 11.60 -18.55 -9.12
C ARG A 547 12.65 -19.08 -10.12
N LEU A 548 12.26 -19.99 -11.01
CA LEU A 548 13.15 -20.60 -12.00
C LEU A 548 13.34 -19.73 -13.24
N ALA A 549 12.35 -18.92 -13.63
CA ALA A 549 12.51 -17.88 -14.65
C ALA A 549 13.34 -16.68 -14.17
N TRP A 550 13.33 -16.39 -12.86
CA TRP A 550 13.94 -15.19 -12.27
C TRP A 550 15.42 -14.93 -12.62
N PRO A 551 16.32 -15.95 -12.64
CA PRO A 551 17.71 -15.73 -13.02
C PRO A 551 17.84 -15.20 -14.45
N HIS A 552 17.09 -15.76 -15.40
CA HIS A 552 17.10 -15.37 -16.81
C HIS A 552 16.56 -13.95 -17.02
N PHE A 553 15.55 -13.53 -16.24
CA PHE A 553 15.08 -12.14 -16.24
C PHE A 553 16.12 -11.17 -15.64
N SER A 554 16.76 -11.59 -14.53
CA SER A 554 17.73 -10.77 -13.80
C SER A 554 19.01 -10.52 -14.61
N GLU A 555 19.50 -11.56 -15.30
CA GLU A 555 20.74 -11.55 -16.08
C GLU A 555 20.71 -10.50 -17.20
N LYS A 556 19.61 -10.45 -17.97
CA LYS A 556 19.43 -9.50 -19.08
C LYS A 556 18.73 -8.19 -18.71
N LYS A 557 18.43 -7.98 -17.42
CA LYS A 557 17.65 -6.82 -16.92
C LYS A 557 16.33 -6.59 -17.69
N PHE A 558 15.61 -7.66 -17.98
CA PHE A 558 14.27 -7.60 -18.57
C PHE A 558 13.45 -8.81 -18.12
N GLY A 559 12.29 -8.55 -17.49
CA GLY A 559 11.27 -9.56 -17.29
C GLY A 559 9.88 -8.94 -17.16
N ARG A 560 8.86 -9.67 -17.61
CA ARG A 560 7.45 -9.32 -17.41
C ARG A 560 6.71 -10.53 -16.88
N VAL A 561 6.20 -10.46 -15.66
CA VAL A 561 5.44 -11.56 -15.04
C VAL A 561 4.00 -11.12 -14.85
N ILE A 562 3.06 -11.89 -15.38
CA ILE A 562 1.62 -11.63 -15.24
C ILE A 562 0.99 -12.80 -14.51
N ASN A 563 0.50 -12.52 -13.31
CA ASN A 563 -0.08 -13.54 -12.44
C ASN A 563 -1.61 -13.43 -12.44
N VAL A 564 -2.29 -14.54 -12.75
CA VAL A 564 -3.76 -14.56 -12.78
C VAL A 564 -4.30 -14.81 -11.38
N THR A 565 -4.84 -13.78 -10.72
CA THR A 565 -5.66 -13.92 -9.51
C THR A 565 -7.13 -14.20 -9.88
N SER A 566 -8.08 -13.88 -9.02
CA SER A 566 -9.52 -13.88 -9.29
C SER A 566 -10.22 -12.98 -8.30
N THR A 567 -11.35 -12.39 -8.68
CA THR A 567 -12.29 -11.70 -7.77
C THR A 567 -12.77 -12.58 -6.61
N SER A 568 -12.75 -13.91 -6.77
CA SER A 568 -12.95 -14.86 -5.68
C SER A 568 -11.84 -14.81 -4.62
N GLY A 569 -10.60 -14.51 -5.02
CA GLY A 569 -9.46 -14.27 -4.11
C GLY A 569 -9.33 -12.83 -3.63
N ILE A 570 -9.81 -11.84 -4.39
CA ILE A 570 -9.86 -10.45 -3.93
C ILE A 570 -10.92 -10.29 -2.83
N TYR A 571 -12.12 -10.86 -3.00
CA TYR A 571 -13.27 -10.59 -2.14
C TYR A 571 -13.79 -11.79 -1.33
N GLY A 572 -13.22 -12.99 -1.51
CA GLY A 572 -13.79 -14.25 -1.02
C GLY A 572 -15.08 -14.68 -1.74
N ASN A 573 -15.35 -16.00 -1.79
CA ASN A 573 -16.59 -16.53 -2.38
C ASN A 573 -17.07 -17.83 -1.72
N PHE A 574 -18.40 -17.96 -1.55
CA PHE A 574 -19.02 -19.12 -0.90
C PHE A 574 -18.63 -20.43 -1.62
N GLY A 575 -18.09 -21.41 -0.89
CA GLY A 575 -17.70 -22.70 -1.45
C GLY A 575 -16.38 -22.71 -2.22
N GLN A 576 -15.60 -21.63 -2.16
CA GLN A 576 -14.30 -21.52 -2.85
C GLN A 576 -13.15 -21.23 -1.89
N ALA A 577 -13.22 -21.64 -0.62
CA ALA A 577 -12.23 -21.28 0.41
C ALA A 577 -10.78 -21.59 0.01
N ASN A 578 -10.53 -22.72 -0.65
CA ASN A 578 -9.24 -23.10 -1.25
C ASN A 578 -8.83 -22.17 -2.39
N TYR A 579 -9.70 -21.95 -3.37
CA TYR A 579 -9.42 -21.14 -4.56
C TYR A 579 -9.24 -19.65 -4.21
N ALA A 580 -10.09 -19.11 -3.34
CA ALA A 580 -9.98 -17.77 -2.79
C ALA A 580 -8.64 -17.58 -2.07
N SER A 581 -8.25 -18.50 -1.18
CA SER A 581 -6.97 -18.43 -0.46
C SER A 581 -5.77 -18.48 -1.41
N ALA A 582 -5.79 -19.38 -2.40
CA ALA A 582 -4.71 -19.51 -3.38
C ALA A 582 -4.58 -18.24 -4.24
N LYS A 583 -5.70 -17.71 -4.75
CA LYS A 583 -5.73 -16.51 -5.60
C LYS A 583 -5.40 -15.23 -4.81
N ALA A 584 -5.82 -15.12 -3.55
CA ALA A 584 -5.41 -14.04 -2.66
C ALA A 584 -3.89 -14.08 -2.40
N ALA A 585 -3.34 -15.25 -2.09
CA ALA A 585 -1.90 -15.43 -1.84
C ALA A 585 -1.02 -15.03 -3.05
N ILE A 586 -1.51 -15.21 -4.28
CA ILE A 586 -0.85 -14.71 -5.50
C ILE A 586 -0.68 -13.18 -5.47
N ILE A 587 -1.59 -12.41 -4.86
CA ILE A 587 -1.48 -10.94 -4.77
C ILE A 587 -0.29 -10.55 -3.88
N GLY A 588 -0.18 -11.13 -2.68
CA GLY A 588 0.93 -10.87 -1.76
C GLY A 588 2.30 -11.37 -2.27
N LEU A 589 2.31 -12.50 -2.99
CA LEU A 589 3.47 -12.97 -3.75
C LEU A 589 3.88 -11.92 -4.78
N SER A 590 2.95 -11.49 -5.63
CA SER A 590 3.21 -10.62 -6.78
C SER A 590 3.70 -9.24 -6.37
N ARG A 591 3.07 -8.63 -5.35
CA ARG A 591 3.49 -7.34 -4.79
C ARG A 591 4.92 -7.41 -4.24
N THR A 592 5.29 -8.51 -3.58
CA THR A 592 6.67 -8.70 -3.11
C THR A 592 7.67 -8.76 -4.26
N ILE A 593 7.45 -9.61 -5.26
CA ILE A 593 8.41 -9.75 -6.36
C ILE A 593 8.39 -8.53 -7.32
N ALA A 594 7.33 -7.73 -7.34
CA ALA A 594 7.34 -6.42 -7.99
C ALA A 594 8.36 -5.45 -7.33
N ILE A 595 8.46 -5.46 -6.00
CA ILE A 595 9.45 -4.68 -5.25
C ILE A 595 10.87 -5.21 -5.50
N GLU A 596 11.08 -6.54 -5.42
CA GLU A 596 12.40 -7.14 -5.65
C GLU A 596 12.86 -7.01 -7.11
N GLY A 597 11.94 -7.05 -8.07
CA GLY A 597 12.20 -6.99 -9.51
C GLY A 597 12.51 -5.59 -10.06
N ALA A 598 12.09 -4.54 -9.37
CA ALA A 598 12.18 -3.16 -9.85
C ALA A 598 13.61 -2.74 -10.27
N ARG A 599 14.62 -3.07 -9.44
CA ARG A 599 16.05 -2.75 -9.72
C ARG A 599 16.63 -3.50 -10.93
N SER A 600 15.92 -4.48 -11.48
CA SER A 600 16.34 -5.28 -12.63
C SER A 600 15.37 -5.17 -13.83
N ASN A 601 14.47 -4.17 -13.85
CA ASN A 601 13.43 -4.03 -14.86
C ASN A 601 12.61 -5.33 -15.04
N ILE A 602 12.35 -6.02 -13.92
CA ILE A 602 11.39 -7.12 -13.85
C ILE A 602 10.09 -6.54 -13.29
N LYS A 603 9.11 -6.31 -14.17
CA LYS A 603 7.79 -5.79 -13.77
C LYS A 603 6.82 -6.95 -13.57
N VAL A 604 6.05 -6.91 -12.49
CA VAL A 604 5.12 -7.98 -12.10
C VAL A 604 3.76 -7.38 -11.82
N ASN A 605 2.73 -7.77 -12.58
CA ASN A 605 1.37 -7.25 -12.42
C ASN A 605 0.36 -8.39 -12.31
N VAL A 606 -0.81 -8.10 -11.73
CA VAL A 606 -1.82 -9.11 -11.38
C VAL A 606 -3.14 -8.81 -12.08
N ILE A 607 -3.78 -9.83 -12.68
CA ILE A 607 -5.10 -9.68 -13.30
C ILE A 607 -6.14 -10.63 -12.70
N ALA A 608 -7.37 -10.15 -12.56
CA ALA A 608 -8.55 -10.88 -12.13
C ALA A 608 -9.57 -10.93 -13.30
N PRO A 609 -9.53 -11.96 -14.15
CA PRO A 609 -10.33 -12.01 -15.36
C PRO A 609 -11.78 -12.44 -15.09
N HIS A 610 -12.71 -11.83 -15.81
CA HIS A 610 -14.10 -12.27 -15.94
C HIS A 610 -14.38 -12.69 -17.39
N ALA A 611 -14.33 -14.00 -17.65
CA ALA A 611 -14.46 -14.57 -18.98
C ALA A 611 -15.18 -15.94 -18.99
N ALA A 612 -15.77 -16.30 -20.13
CA ALA A 612 -16.28 -17.64 -20.41
C ALA A 612 -15.11 -18.61 -20.63
N THR A 613 -15.11 -19.73 -19.91
CA THR A 613 -14.05 -20.73 -19.90
C THR A 613 -14.61 -22.11 -19.64
N ALA A 614 -13.80 -23.17 -19.86
CA ALA A 614 -14.13 -24.51 -19.40
C ALA A 614 -14.30 -24.65 -17.87
N MET A 615 -13.90 -23.65 -17.08
CA MET A 615 -14.14 -23.59 -15.62
C MET A 615 -15.39 -22.79 -15.23
N THR A 616 -15.97 -22.00 -16.16
CA THR A 616 -17.14 -21.14 -15.93
C THR A 616 -18.34 -21.50 -16.82
N ALA A 617 -18.20 -22.48 -17.73
CA ALA A 617 -19.25 -22.96 -18.63
C ALA A 617 -20.50 -23.48 -17.89
N ASP A 618 -20.34 -24.20 -16.78
CA ASP A 618 -21.46 -24.69 -15.95
C ASP A 618 -22.06 -23.60 -15.03
N ILE A 619 -21.49 -22.38 -15.03
CA ILE A 619 -21.86 -21.27 -14.15
C ILE A 619 -22.66 -20.20 -14.91
N PHE A 620 -22.31 -19.93 -16.16
CA PHE A 620 -23.00 -18.95 -17.01
C PHE A 620 -24.09 -19.59 -17.89
N PRO A 621 -25.23 -18.91 -18.11
CA PRO A 621 -26.18 -19.27 -19.17
C PRO A 621 -25.52 -19.31 -20.56
N GLU A 622 -25.95 -20.21 -21.45
CA GLU A 622 -25.37 -20.36 -22.79
C GLU A 622 -25.38 -19.08 -23.63
N ASP A 623 -26.42 -18.25 -23.48
CA ASP A 623 -26.51 -16.94 -24.15
C ASP A 623 -25.47 -15.93 -23.64
N ASP A 624 -25.12 -16.00 -22.35
CA ASP A 624 -24.13 -15.13 -21.73
C ASP A 624 -22.68 -15.52 -22.09
N LEU A 625 -22.41 -16.79 -22.42
CA LEU A 625 -21.05 -17.25 -22.79
C LEU A 625 -20.44 -16.47 -23.96
N LYS A 626 -21.28 -15.90 -24.85
CA LYS A 626 -20.86 -15.06 -25.98
C LYS A 626 -20.50 -13.62 -25.59
N LEU A 627 -21.00 -13.14 -24.44
CA LEU A 627 -20.68 -11.80 -23.93
C LEU A 627 -19.28 -11.75 -23.31
N TRP A 628 -18.78 -12.88 -22.79
CA TRP A 628 -17.56 -12.98 -22.00
C TRP A 628 -16.35 -13.55 -22.75
N SER A 629 -16.12 -13.14 -24.01
CA SER A 629 -15.01 -13.72 -24.81
C SER A 629 -13.65 -13.50 -24.15
N PRO A 630 -12.77 -14.53 -24.06
CA PRO A 630 -11.37 -14.38 -23.66
C PRO A 630 -10.59 -13.27 -24.36
N ASP A 631 -10.94 -12.96 -25.62
CA ASP A 631 -10.33 -11.88 -26.41
C ASP A 631 -10.52 -10.49 -25.77
N GLN A 632 -11.48 -10.31 -24.86
CA GLN A 632 -11.71 -9.07 -24.11
C GLN A 632 -10.74 -8.90 -22.91
N VAL A 633 -9.89 -9.89 -22.64
CA VAL A 633 -8.87 -9.85 -21.59
C VAL A 633 -7.45 -9.81 -22.18
N ALA A 634 -7.23 -10.47 -23.32
CA ALA A 634 -5.92 -10.58 -23.95
C ALA A 634 -5.22 -9.23 -24.29
N PRO A 635 -5.91 -8.13 -24.68
CA PRO A 635 -5.30 -6.81 -24.87
C PRO A 635 -4.51 -6.30 -23.67
N LEU A 636 -5.06 -6.44 -22.46
CA LEU A 636 -4.38 -6.05 -21.22
C LEU A 636 -3.16 -6.95 -20.95
N MET A 637 -3.28 -8.25 -21.21
CA MET A 637 -2.18 -9.20 -21.02
C MET A 637 -0.98 -8.86 -21.91
N VAL A 638 -1.21 -8.52 -23.18
CA VAL A 638 -0.15 -8.12 -24.11
C VAL A 638 0.44 -6.76 -23.69
N PHE A 639 -0.39 -5.78 -23.31
CA PHE A 639 0.13 -4.49 -22.83
C PHE A 639 0.97 -4.63 -21.56
N LEU A 640 0.53 -5.40 -20.55
CA LEU A 640 1.30 -5.65 -19.33
C LEU A 640 2.61 -6.43 -19.56
N ALA A 641 2.77 -7.04 -20.75
CA ALA A 641 3.99 -7.71 -21.19
C ALA A 641 4.88 -6.87 -22.13
N SER A 642 4.46 -5.65 -22.47
CA SER A 642 5.23 -4.74 -23.32
C SER A 642 6.50 -4.23 -22.61
N GLU A 643 7.43 -3.65 -23.39
CA GLU A 643 8.58 -2.95 -22.83
C GLU A 643 8.11 -1.73 -22.00
N ASP A 644 7.19 -0.96 -22.57
CA ASP A 644 6.79 0.38 -22.14
C ASP A 644 5.76 0.43 -21.00
N VAL A 645 5.20 -0.71 -20.56
CA VAL A 645 4.24 -0.76 -19.46
C VAL A 645 4.76 0.02 -18.24
N PRO A 646 4.08 1.09 -17.79
CA PRO A 646 4.67 1.99 -16.79
C PRO A 646 4.77 1.32 -15.41
N VAL A 647 3.75 0.56 -15.02
CA VAL A 647 3.54 0.07 -13.64
C VAL A 647 4.09 -1.32 -13.32
N THR A 648 4.28 -1.57 -12.03
CA THR A 648 4.59 -2.87 -11.42
C THR A 648 3.91 -2.95 -10.05
N GLY A 649 3.51 -4.14 -9.61
CA GLY A 649 2.79 -4.40 -8.34
C GLY A 649 1.29 -4.15 -8.39
N GLU A 650 0.76 -3.70 -9.53
CA GLU A 650 -0.64 -3.28 -9.68
C GLU A 650 -1.59 -4.48 -9.92
N LEU A 651 -2.86 -4.29 -9.54
CA LEU A 651 -3.92 -5.28 -9.59
C LEU A 651 -5.09 -4.76 -10.43
N PHE A 652 -5.50 -5.54 -11.44
CA PHE A 652 -6.56 -5.17 -12.37
C PHE A 652 -7.71 -6.18 -12.37
N GLU A 653 -8.95 -5.71 -12.44
CA GLU A 653 -10.10 -6.52 -12.90
C GLU A 653 -10.37 -6.22 -14.38
N VAL A 654 -10.75 -7.25 -15.15
CA VAL A 654 -10.89 -7.14 -16.60
C VAL A 654 -11.90 -8.14 -17.19
N GLY A 655 -12.76 -7.67 -18.09
CA GLY A 655 -13.75 -8.48 -18.81
C GLY A 655 -14.93 -7.63 -19.30
N GLY A 656 -15.72 -8.13 -20.26
CA GLY A 656 -16.90 -7.41 -20.76
C GLY A 656 -16.61 -6.17 -21.60
N GLY A 657 -15.36 -5.98 -22.05
CA GLY A 657 -14.89 -4.70 -22.58
C GLY A 657 -14.60 -3.65 -21.51
N TRP A 658 -14.50 -4.02 -20.22
CA TRP A 658 -14.10 -3.12 -19.13
C TRP A 658 -12.75 -3.52 -18.52
N ILE A 659 -11.97 -2.51 -18.09
CA ILE A 659 -10.77 -2.68 -17.27
C ILE A 659 -10.79 -1.65 -16.13
N GLY A 660 -10.49 -2.08 -14.89
CA GLY A 660 -10.28 -1.18 -13.75
C GLY A 660 -9.14 -1.65 -12.84
N ASN A 661 -8.51 -0.72 -12.13
CA ASN A 661 -7.48 -1.00 -11.12
C ASN A 661 -8.11 -1.21 -9.73
N THR A 662 -7.49 -2.01 -8.86
CA THR A 662 -7.97 -2.26 -7.49
C THR A 662 -6.84 -2.10 -6.47
N ARG A 663 -7.00 -1.12 -5.57
CA ARG A 663 -6.04 -0.75 -4.52
C ARG A 663 -6.64 -0.92 -3.13
N TRP A 664 -5.83 -0.64 -2.11
CA TRP A 664 -6.31 -0.49 -0.74
C TRP A 664 -6.78 0.95 -0.46
N GLN A 665 -7.82 1.08 0.35
CA GLN A 665 -8.21 2.33 1.01
C GLN A 665 -8.39 2.05 2.50
N ARG A 666 -7.84 2.93 3.34
CA ARG A 666 -7.89 2.88 4.80
C ARG A 666 -8.70 4.06 5.33
N ALA A 667 -9.56 3.80 6.33
CA ALA A 667 -10.23 4.84 7.10
C ALA A 667 -9.21 5.74 7.82
N LYS A 668 -9.61 6.93 8.30
CA LYS A 668 -8.74 7.71 9.20
C LYS A 668 -8.41 6.90 10.47
N GLY A 669 -9.39 6.15 10.98
CA GLY A 669 -9.26 5.32 12.18
C GLY A 669 -9.41 6.10 13.48
N ALA A 670 -9.37 5.35 14.59
CA ALA A 670 -9.35 5.88 15.95
C ALA A 670 -8.00 5.57 16.63
N VAL A 671 -7.56 6.45 17.54
CA VAL A 671 -6.30 6.32 18.28
C VAL A 671 -6.59 6.35 19.78
N CYS A 672 -6.10 5.35 20.50
CA CYS A 672 -6.18 5.30 21.95
C CYS A 672 -4.83 5.70 22.58
N LYS A 673 -4.75 6.97 22.99
CA LYS A 673 -3.61 7.56 23.69
C LYS A 673 -3.41 7.00 25.09
N ASP A 674 -4.47 6.53 25.75
CA ASP A 674 -4.38 5.89 27.07
C ASP A 674 -3.30 4.81 27.11
N ALA A 675 -2.49 4.84 28.17
CA ALA A 675 -1.42 3.85 28.39
C ALA A 675 -1.95 2.40 28.34
N LYS A 676 -3.20 2.18 28.75
CA LYS A 676 -3.91 0.89 28.65
C LYS A 676 -5.10 1.02 27.72
N VAL A 677 -5.01 0.38 26.57
CA VAL A 677 -6.08 0.32 25.57
C VAL A 677 -6.98 -0.87 25.86
N THR A 678 -8.29 -0.70 25.71
CA THR A 678 -9.31 -1.68 26.11
C THR A 678 -10.21 -2.07 24.93
N PRO A 679 -10.73 -3.31 24.87
CA PRO A 679 -11.72 -3.67 23.85
C PRO A 679 -13.01 -2.83 23.98
N GLU A 680 -13.28 -2.27 25.16
CA GLU A 680 -14.32 -1.29 25.42
C GLU A 680 -14.07 0.03 24.68
N PHE A 681 -12.84 0.59 24.70
CA PHE A 681 -12.47 1.74 23.85
C PHE A 681 -12.75 1.46 22.37
N VAL A 682 -12.35 0.27 21.89
CA VAL A 682 -12.51 -0.11 20.48
C VAL A 682 -13.99 -0.28 20.10
N ARG A 683 -14.83 -0.75 21.02
CA ARG A 683 -16.29 -0.79 20.86
C ARG A 683 -16.87 0.63 20.74
N ASP A 684 -16.47 1.52 21.63
CA ASP A 684 -17.11 2.84 21.78
C ASP A 684 -16.70 3.82 20.67
N HIS A 685 -15.51 3.65 20.08
CA HIS A 685 -15.04 4.41 18.91
C HIS A 685 -15.15 3.63 17.59
N PHE A 686 -15.91 2.53 17.54
CA PHE A 686 -15.90 1.63 16.38
C PHE A 686 -16.46 2.27 15.10
N GLU A 687 -17.32 3.29 15.22
CA GLU A 687 -17.75 4.11 14.09
C GLU A 687 -16.55 4.82 13.44
N GLU A 688 -15.63 5.41 14.22
CA GLU A 688 -14.43 6.08 13.71
C GLU A 688 -13.40 5.11 13.12
N VAL A 689 -13.26 3.92 13.71
CA VAL A 689 -12.45 2.82 13.16
C VAL A 689 -12.94 2.41 11.76
N THR A 690 -14.21 2.62 11.45
CA THR A 690 -14.86 2.20 10.18
C THR A 690 -15.31 3.38 9.30
N ASP A 691 -14.96 4.62 9.65
CA ASP A 691 -15.40 5.84 8.94
C ASP A 691 -14.46 6.20 7.76
N PHE A 692 -14.97 6.01 6.55
CA PHE A 692 -14.30 6.40 5.30
C PHE A 692 -14.74 7.77 4.76
N SER A 693 -15.59 8.52 5.49
CA SER A 693 -16.09 9.84 5.08
C SER A 693 -15.21 10.99 5.60
N LYS A 694 -14.59 10.84 6.78
CA LYS A 694 -13.71 11.84 7.42
C LYS A 694 -12.27 11.85 6.88
N GLY A 695 -12.09 11.53 5.60
CA GLY A 695 -10.79 11.34 4.95
C GLY A 695 -10.31 9.88 4.96
N THR A 696 -9.46 9.53 3.98
CA THR A 696 -8.92 8.17 3.81
C THR A 696 -7.47 8.23 3.33
N ALA A 697 -6.74 7.12 3.47
CA ALA A 697 -5.40 6.94 2.92
C ALA A 697 -5.34 5.72 1.98
N ASN A 698 -4.45 5.72 1.00
CA ASN A 698 -4.28 4.62 0.03
C ASN A 698 -2.85 4.04 0.05
N PRO A 699 -2.36 3.52 1.20
CA PRO A 699 -0.98 3.08 1.34
C PRO A 699 -0.59 2.02 0.31
N LYS A 700 0.53 2.23 -0.38
CA LYS A 700 1.10 1.33 -1.38
C LYS A 700 2.24 0.44 -0.84
N SER A 701 2.79 0.75 0.33
CA SER A 701 3.91 0.02 0.93
C SER A 701 3.76 -0.19 2.45
N THR A 702 4.51 -1.17 2.98
CA THR A 702 4.67 -1.41 4.43
C THR A 702 5.17 -0.16 5.15
N THR A 703 6.20 0.51 4.61
CA THR A 703 6.78 1.73 5.18
C THR A 703 5.78 2.88 5.21
N GLU A 704 5.07 3.12 4.11
CA GLU A 704 4.04 4.17 4.01
C GLU A 704 2.87 3.94 4.96
N SER A 705 2.35 2.71 5.04
CA SER A 705 1.33 2.35 6.03
C SER A 705 1.81 2.64 7.45
N SER A 706 3.04 2.22 7.77
CA SER A 706 3.65 2.39 9.10
C SER A 706 3.81 3.87 9.47
N MET A 707 4.48 4.67 8.63
CA MET A 707 4.68 6.11 8.88
C MET A 707 3.34 6.85 9.06
N ALA A 708 2.33 6.52 8.24
CA ALA A 708 1.01 7.12 8.33
C ALA A 708 0.17 6.63 9.53
N ILE A 709 0.56 5.54 10.20
CA ILE A 709 -0.02 5.14 11.50
C ILE A 709 0.69 5.88 12.63
N LEU A 710 2.02 5.93 12.61
CA LEU A 710 2.83 6.54 13.68
C LEU A 710 2.55 8.05 13.80
N SER A 711 2.53 8.76 12.66
CA SER A 711 2.13 10.18 12.62
C SER A 711 0.68 10.42 13.07
N ALA A 712 -0.19 9.39 13.09
CA ALA A 712 -1.54 9.50 13.64
C ALA A 712 -1.58 9.22 15.15
N VAL A 713 -0.65 8.43 15.69
CA VAL A 713 -0.49 8.20 17.14
C VAL A 713 0.18 9.39 17.83
N GLU A 714 1.16 10.01 17.17
CA GLU A 714 1.86 11.22 17.62
C GLU A 714 0.99 12.49 17.56
N GLY A 715 -0.06 12.52 16.73
CA GLY A 715 -0.96 13.66 16.58
C GLY A 715 -1.86 13.88 17.81
N ASP A 716 -2.33 15.13 17.99
CA ASP A 716 -3.20 15.58 19.11
C ASP A 716 -2.55 15.52 20.51
N GLU A 717 -1.34 16.07 20.66
CA GLU A 717 -0.74 16.43 21.96
C GLU A 717 -0.11 17.84 21.87
N ASP A 718 -0.81 18.84 22.43
CA ASP A 718 -0.23 20.14 22.79
C ASP A 718 0.36 20.02 24.21
N GLU A 719 1.63 20.44 24.36
CA GLU A 719 2.31 20.80 25.63
C GLU A 719 2.28 19.79 26.81
N GLU A 720 3.32 18.94 26.93
CA GLU A 720 4.29 18.97 28.07
C GLU A 720 5.49 18.01 27.86
N GLU A 721 6.46 17.98 28.80
CA GLU A 721 7.78 17.32 28.67
C GLU A 721 7.89 15.98 29.45
N GLU A 722 8.76 15.06 28.99
CA GLU A 722 9.72 14.20 29.74
C GLU A 722 10.20 13.05 28.83
N GLU A 723 11.42 13.09 28.29
CA GLU A 723 12.69 12.59 28.87
C GLU A 723 12.79 11.04 28.97
N GLU A 724 13.56 10.44 28.05
CA GLU A 724 14.10 9.07 28.17
C GLU A 724 15.64 9.09 28.04
N GLU A 725 16.29 8.02 28.52
CA GLU A 725 17.74 7.86 28.57
C GLU A 725 18.21 6.76 27.60
N ASP A 726 19.02 7.12 26.60
CA ASP A 726 19.75 6.17 25.75
C ASP A 726 20.91 5.50 26.52
N ASP A 727 21.18 4.22 26.24
CA ASP A 727 22.49 3.59 26.52
C ASP A 727 22.91 2.62 25.41
N ASP A 728 24.21 2.59 25.13
CA ASP A 728 24.88 2.22 23.87
C ASP A 728 24.56 0.84 23.22
N SER A 729 24.54 0.81 21.88
CA SER A 729 25.53 0.03 21.08
C SER A 729 25.52 0.37 19.58
N ASP A 730 26.71 0.53 18.99
CA ASP A 730 26.94 0.67 17.55
C ASP A 730 27.11 -0.71 16.87
N ASP A 731 26.68 -0.82 15.60
CA ASP A 731 27.20 -1.81 14.64
C ASP A 731 26.99 -1.33 13.18
N ASP A 732 27.87 -1.74 12.26
CA ASP A 732 28.08 -1.08 10.95
C ASP A 732 26.97 -1.29 9.88
N GLU A 733 26.26 -0.21 9.49
CA GLU A 733 25.63 -0.09 8.15
C GLU A 733 26.50 0.75 7.20
N GLU A 734 26.69 0.31 5.95
CA GLU A 734 27.47 1.06 4.94
C GLU A 734 26.78 2.39 4.54
N ASP A 735 27.56 3.47 4.37
CA ASP A 735 26.98 4.78 3.99
C ASP A 735 26.38 4.76 2.57
N PRO A 736 25.20 5.38 2.35
CA PRO A 736 24.53 5.37 1.07
C PRO A 736 25.30 6.16 0.00
N VAL A 737 25.25 5.66 -1.23
CA VAL A 737 25.88 6.27 -2.41
C VAL A 737 24.87 7.18 -3.12
N TYR A 738 25.28 8.43 -3.35
CA TYR A 738 24.58 9.42 -4.16
C TYR A 738 25.24 9.51 -5.55
N THR A 739 24.60 8.98 -6.58
CA THR A 739 25.06 9.08 -7.97
C THR A 739 24.36 10.23 -8.69
N TYR A 740 25.10 11.01 -9.47
CA TYR A 740 24.58 12.09 -10.31
C TYR A 740 25.23 12.10 -11.69
N GLY A 741 24.53 12.66 -12.69
CA GLY A 741 25.06 12.92 -14.02
C GLY A 741 24.64 14.28 -14.59
N ASP A 742 24.73 14.40 -15.91
CA ASP A 742 24.38 15.58 -16.70
C ASP A 742 23.05 16.23 -16.29
N LYS A 743 22.01 15.42 -16.13
CA LYS A 743 20.65 15.84 -15.78
C LYS A 743 20.57 16.52 -14.40
N GLU A 744 21.20 15.95 -13.39
CA GLU A 744 21.21 16.50 -12.03
C GLU A 744 22.08 17.78 -11.96
N VAL A 745 23.18 17.83 -12.72
CA VAL A 745 24.01 19.03 -12.90
C VAL A 745 23.22 20.15 -13.57
N ILE A 746 22.57 19.88 -14.70
CA ILE A 746 21.76 20.87 -15.44
C ILE A 746 20.60 21.35 -14.57
N LEU A 747 19.89 20.45 -13.87
CA LEU A 747 18.80 20.81 -12.96
C LEU A 747 19.28 21.74 -11.84
N TYR A 748 20.42 21.43 -11.21
CA TYR A 748 21.01 22.29 -10.18
C TYR A 748 21.48 23.64 -10.73
N ASN A 749 22.11 23.65 -11.90
CA ASN A 749 22.62 24.86 -12.53
C ASN A 749 21.48 25.81 -12.93
N ILE A 750 20.39 25.31 -13.52
CA ILE A 750 19.19 26.12 -13.84
C ILE A 750 18.49 26.56 -12.54
N ALA A 751 18.47 25.72 -11.50
CA ALA A 751 17.98 26.11 -10.17
C ALA A 751 18.80 27.24 -9.51
N LEU A 752 20.05 27.45 -9.95
CA LEU A 752 20.89 28.61 -9.62
C LEU A 752 20.88 29.70 -10.72
N GLY A 753 19.85 29.73 -11.55
CA GLY A 753 19.60 30.80 -12.51
C GLY A 753 20.46 30.75 -13.78
N ALA A 754 21.15 29.64 -14.08
CA ALA A 754 21.78 29.45 -15.38
C ALA A 754 20.73 29.37 -16.50
N THR A 755 21.00 30.01 -17.63
CA THR A 755 20.07 30.17 -18.74
C THR A 755 20.58 29.49 -20.02
N THR A 756 19.72 29.39 -21.03
CA THR A 756 20.07 28.90 -22.39
C THR A 756 21.15 29.71 -23.13
N LYS A 757 21.62 30.82 -22.56
CA LYS A 757 22.77 31.59 -23.06
C LYS A 757 24.11 31.11 -22.49
N GLU A 758 24.08 30.34 -21.41
CA GLU A 758 25.24 29.89 -20.64
C GLU A 758 25.42 28.39 -20.82
N LEU A 759 25.68 27.99 -22.07
CA LEU A 759 25.66 26.58 -22.49
C LEU A 759 26.62 25.67 -21.69
N HIS A 760 27.72 26.23 -21.16
CA HIS A 760 28.63 25.52 -20.24
C HIS A 760 27.97 25.11 -18.90
N TYR A 761 26.79 25.62 -18.55
CA TYR A 761 26.02 25.20 -17.38
C TYR A 761 24.79 24.36 -17.72
N VAL A 762 24.28 24.41 -18.96
CA VAL A 762 22.94 23.88 -19.31
C VAL A 762 22.92 22.97 -20.55
N TYR A 763 24.07 22.63 -21.12
CA TYR A 763 24.20 21.74 -22.27
C TYR A 763 25.40 20.81 -22.08
N GLU A 764 25.11 19.54 -21.87
CA GLU A 764 26.03 18.44 -21.57
C GLU A 764 27.07 18.18 -22.68
N ASN A 765 26.72 18.46 -23.93
CA ASN A 765 27.64 18.37 -25.08
C ASN A 765 28.42 19.69 -25.34
N ASN A 766 28.45 20.64 -24.40
CA ASN A 766 29.35 21.78 -24.45
C ASN A 766 30.78 21.36 -24.08
N SER A 767 31.80 21.85 -24.79
CA SER A 767 33.22 21.51 -24.51
C SER A 767 33.69 21.91 -23.11
N ASP A 768 33.04 22.91 -22.52
CA ASP A 768 33.36 23.49 -21.22
C ASP A 768 32.23 23.22 -20.20
N PHE A 769 31.43 22.16 -20.40
CA PHE A 769 30.32 21.81 -19.49
C PHE A 769 30.82 21.58 -18.06
N GLN A 770 30.23 22.30 -17.10
CA GLN A 770 30.70 22.39 -15.72
C GLN A 770 29.58 22.48 -14.68
N VAL A 771 29.85 21.99 -13.48
CA VAL A 771 28.97 22.08 -12.32
C VAL A 771 29.26 23.37 -11.55
N ILE A 772 28.24 24.12 -11.14
CA ILE A 772 28.44 25.25 -10.20
C ILE A 772 28.95 24.67 -8.86
N PRO A 773 30.14 25.06 -8.35
CA PRO A 773 30.85 24.30 -7.32
C PRO A 773 30.12 24.14 -5.98
N THR A 774 29.14 25.01 -5.68
CA THR A 774 28.28 24.84 -4.50
C THR A 774 27.42 23.58 -4.52
N PHE A 775 27.39 22.83 -5.63
CA PHE A 775 26.82 21.47 -5.71
C PHE A 775 27.40 20.52 -4.64
N GLY A 776 28.60 20.80 -4.09
CA GLY A 776 29.25 19.97 -3.06
C GLY A 776 28.43 19.68 -1.79
N HIS A 777 27.39 20.46 -1.49
CA HIS A 777 26.45 20.17 -0.39
C HIS A 777 25.33 19.18 -0.77
N ILE A 778 25.06 18.96 -2.06
CA ILE A 778 23.93 18.12 -2.54
C ILE A 778 24.08 16.64 -2.13
N PRO A 779 25.25 15.99 -2.24
CA PRO A 779 25.45 14.63 -1.70
C PRO A 779 25.28 14.58 -0.18
N THR A 780 25.76 15.61 0.53
CA THR A 780 25.65 15.73 1.99
C THR A 780 24.19 15.87 2.46
N PHE A 781 23.37 16.66 1.75
CA PHE A 781 21.95 16.89 2.09
C PHE A 781 21.02 15.74 1.69
N ASN A 782 21.34 15.01 0.61
CA ASN A 782 20.53 13.86 0.16
C ASN A 782 20.87 12.53 0.89
N SER A 783 21.87 12.51 1.78
CA SER A 783 22.21 11.32 2.57
C SER A 783 21.42 11.26 3.88
N THR A 784 20.76 10.13 4.13
CA THR A 784 19.95 9.87 5.34
C THR A 784 20.75 9.94 6.64
N LYS A 785 22.05 9.59 6.61
CA LYS A 785 22.93 9.67 7.78
C LYS A 785 23.18 11.11 8.27
N SER A 786 22.89 12.12 7.45
CA SER A 786 23.05 13.54 7.83
C SER A 786 22.14 13.99 8.97
N GLN A 787 21.00 13.32 9.18
CA GLN A 787 20.05 13.66 10.25
C GLN A 787 20.29 12.84 11.53
N LEU A 788 20.69 11.57 11.39
CA LEU A 788 20.97 10.66 12.50
C LEU A 788 22.09 11.17 13.43
N SER A 789 23.07 11.90 12.90
CA SER A 789 24.17 12.43 13.70
C SER A 789 23.75 13.53 14.68
N PHE A 790 22.67 14.29 14.41
CA PHE A 790 22.20 15.31 15.34
C PHE A 790 21.56 14.70 16.58
N ALA A 791 20.78 13.63 16.43
CA ALA A 791 20.20 12.88 17.55
C ALA A 791 21.30 12.35 18.48
N LYS A 792 22.36 11.72 17.93
CA LYS A 792 23.54 11.26 18.71
C LYS A 792 24.31 12.35 19.47
N LEU A 793 24.05 13.64 19.21
CA LEU A 793 24.79 14.76 19.79
C LEU A 793 23.97 15.63 20.75
N LEU A 794 22.64 15.46 20.77
CA LEU A 794 21.69 16.46 21.27
C LEU A 794 20.46 15.83 21.94
N LYS A 795 20.24 16.15 23.21
CA LYS A 795 18.97 15.89 23.88
C LYS A 795 17.93 16.93 23.47
N ASN A 796 16.68 16.47 23.28
CA ASN A 796 15.53 17.27 22.85
C ASN A 796 15.75 17.92 21.46
N PHE A 797 16.37 17.19 20.52
CA PHE A 797 16.57 17.66 19.16
C PHE A 797 15.27 17.68 18.34
N ASN A 798 14.74 18.88 18.06
CA ASN A 798 13.65 19.08 17.12
C ASN A 798 14.17 19.70 15.81
N PRO A 799 14.04 19.03 14.64
CA PRO A 799 14.54 19.56 13.36
C PRO A 799 13.79 20.79 12.85
N MET A 800 12.56 21.06 13.30
CA MET A 800 11.83 22.32 12.99
C MET A 800 12.40 23.53 13.77
N LEU A 801 13.18 23.27 14.83
CA LEU A 801 13.83 24.30 15.63
C LEU A 801 15.28 24.59 15.20
N LEU A 802 15.82 23.80 14.26
CA LEU A 802 17.13 23.98 13.62
C LEU A 802 17.10 25.15 12.62
N LEU A 803 18.06 26.07 12.76
CA LEU A 803 18.33 27.15 11.82
C LEU A 803 19.74 26.96 11.25
N HIS A 804 19.86 26.89 9.92
CA HIS A 804 21.15 26.84 9.23
C HIS A 804 21.83 28.21 9.32
N GLY A 805 22.94 28.31 10.04
CA GLY A 805 23.59 29.59 10.40
C GLY A 805 24.79 29.96 9.53
N GLU A 806 25.80 29.08 9.43
CA GLU A 806 26.94 29.25 8.51
C GLU A 806 27.14 27.98 7.67
N HIS A 807 27.65 28.12 6.45
CA HIS A 807 28.05 27.00 5.60
C HIS A 807 29.41 27.29 4.95
N TYR A 808 30.23 26.25 4.83
CA TYR A 808 31.52 26.26 4.15
C TYR A 808 31.66 25.01 3.30
N ILE A 809 32.14 25.19 2.07
CA ILE A 809 32.45 24.12 1.12
C ILE A 809 33.89 24.30 0.67
N LYS A 810 34.65 23.21 0.69
CA LYS A 810 35.93 23.08 -0.01
C LYS A 810 35.80 22.06 -1.13
N ILE A 811 36.22 22.48 -2.31
CA ILE A 811 36.30 21.68 -3.52
C ILE A 811 37.65 20.96 -3.48
N GLU A 812 37.62 19.64 -3.31
CA GLU A 812 38.82 18.81 -3.19
C GLU A 812 39.32 18.37 -4.58
N GLN A 813 38.42 18.26 -5.56
CA GLN A 813 38.71 17.95 -6.96
C GLN A 813 38.22 19.06 -7.89
N TRP A 814 39.10 19.66 -8.69
CA TRP A 814 38.76 20.66 -9.71
C TRP A 814 39.17 20.21 -11.13
N PRO A 815 38.32 20.38 -12.16
CA PRO A 815 36.92 20.80 -12.07
C PRO A 815 36.08 19.79 -11.29
N VAL A 816 34.93 20.24 -10.78
CA VAL A 816 33.94 19.35 -10.19
C VAL A 816 33.48 18.35 -11.27
N PRO A 817 33.49 17.03 -11.01
CA PRO A 817 33.01 16.04 -11.99
C PRO A 817 31.58 16.34 -12.44
N THR A 818 31.30 16.16 -13.73
CA THR A 818 29.94 16.31 -14.29
C THR A 818 29.09 15.06 -14.11
N GLU A 819 29.72 13.94 -13.78
CA GLU A 819 29.12 12.68 -13.34
C GLU A 819 30.01 12.08 -12.24
N ALA A 820 29.42 11.48 -11.21
CA ALA A 820 30.13 10.69 -10.19
C ALA A 820 29.17 9.85 -9.35
N SER A 821 29.70 8.81 -8.69
CA SER A 821 29.03 8.10 -7.59
C SER A 821 29.70 8.49 -6.28
N ILE A 822 29.01 9.24 -5.42
CA ILE A 822 29.57 9.83 -4.21
C ILE A 822 29.15 9.08 -2.96
N LYS A 823 30.11 8.73 -2.09
CA LYS A 823 29.86 8.28 -0.72
C LYS A 823 30.25 9.39 0.26
N THR A 824 29.35 9.77 1.16
CA THR A 824 29.57 10.87 2.11
C THR A 824 29.64 10.35 3.55
N SER A 825 30.77 10.59 4.21
CA SER A 825 30.96 10.36 5.66
C SER A 825 30.66 11.63 6.46
N PHE A 826 30.27 11.47 7.72
CA PHE A 826 29.84 12.54 8.61
C PHE A 826 30.64 12.52 9.91
N ASN A 827 31.12 13.69 10.34
CA ASN A 827 31.92 13.84 11.55
C ASN A 827 31.49 15.10 12.30
N PRO A 828 31.07 15.04 13.58
CA PRO A 828 30.92 16.24 14.39
C PRO A 828 32.28 16.95 14.52
N LEU A 829 32.26 18.29 14.54
CA LEU A 829 33.45 19.11 14.76
C LEU A 829 33.36 19.86 16.10
N ALA A 830 32.21 20.43 16.42
CA ALA A 830 31.96 21.05 17.72
C ALA A 830 30.47 21.08 18.08
N VAL A 831 30.17 20.96 19.38
CA VAL A 831 28.85 21.24 19.97
C VAL A 831 29.06 22.32 21.05
N THR A 832 28.11 23.26 21.20
CA THR A 832 28.24 24.39 22.14
C THR A 832 26.88 24.87 22.62
N GLN A 833 26.61 24.71 23.92
CA GLN A 833 25.40 25.21 24.58
C GLN A 833 25.39 26.75 24.67
N LYS A 834 24.23 27.36 24.43
CA LYS A 834 23.97 28.81 24.55
C LYS A 834 22.58 29.07 25.13
N GLY A 835 22.50 29.01 26.46
CA GLY A 835 21.21 29.06 27.18
C GLY A 835 20.38 27.84 26.85
N THR A 836 19.12 28.02 26.46
CA THR A 836 18.20 26.95 26.02
C THR A 836 18.47 26.42 24.61
N ASN A 837 19.50 26.92 23.90
CA ASN A 837 19.76 26.61 22.49
C ASN A 837 21.15 26.01 22.34
N THR A 838 21.37 25.17 21.34
CA THR A 838 22.68 24.56 21.04
C THR A 838 23.16 24.95 19.65
N ILE A 839 24.47 25.21 19.53
CA ILE A 839 25.15 25.28 18.24
C ILE A 839 25.83 23.94 17.97
N VAL A 840 25.64 23.40 16.77
CA VAL A 840 26.41 22.26 16.26
C VAL A 840 27.15 22.67 14.99
N VAL A 841 28.45 22.41 14.96
CA VAL A 841 29.28 22.41 13.75
C VAL A 841 29.44 20.97 13.30
N HIS A 842 28.85 20.65 12.15
CA HIS A 842 28.85 19.34 11.54
C HIS A 842 29.76 19.35 10.31
N GLY A 843 30.73 18.44 10.26
CA GLY A 843 31.60 18.21 9.12
C GLY A 843 31.12 17.02 8.28
N SER A 844 31.40 17.06 6.98
CA SER A 844 31.24 15.87 6.11
C SER A 844 32.32 15.84 5.04
N GLN A 845 32.67 14.63 4.60
CA GLN A 845 33.61 14.41 3.51
C GLN A 845 32.98 13.49 2.46
N SER A 846 32.94 13.97 1.23
CA SER A 846 32.36 13.28 0.08
C SER A 846 33.49 12.74 -0.79
N ILE A 847 33.58 11.42 -0.92
CA ILE A 847 34.52 10.73 -1.81
C ILE A 847 33.79 10.18 -3.03
N ASP A 848 34.46 10.13 -4.16
CA ASP A 848 34.04 9.33 -5.31
C ASP A 848 34.28 7.84 -5.03
N VAL A 849 33.31 7.00 -5.40
CA VAL A 849 33.28 5.56 -5.06
C VAL A 849 34.20 4.74 -5.96
N ASP A 850 34.33 5.10 -7.23
CA ASP A 850 35.10 4.33 -8.22
C ASP A 850 36.60 4.59 -8.12
N THR A 851 37.00 5.80 -7.68
CA THR A 851 38.39 6.21 -7.49
C THR A 851 38.85 6.27 -6.03
N GLY A 852 37.92 6.39 -5.07
CA GLY A 852 38.21 6.68 -3.67
C GLY A 852 38.70 8.11 -3.39
N ALA A 853 38.71 9.00 -4.39
CA ALA A 853 39.24 10.35 -4.27
C ALA A 853 38.26 11.30 -3.54
N PRO A 854 38.73 12.21 -2.68
CA PRO A 854 37.87 13.23 -2.10
C PRO A 854 37.44 14.26 -3.16
N VAL A 855 36.14 14.52 -3.25
CA VAL A 855 35.54 15.49 -4.19
C VAL A 855 35.13 16.77 -3.47
N PHE A 856 34.52 16.64 -2.27
CA PHE A 856 34.09 17.78 -1.45
C PHE A 856 34.35 17.55 0.04
N SER A 857 34.67 18.63 0.76
CA SER A 857 34.63 18.70 2.22
C SER A 857 33.70 19.83 2.63
N ASN A 858 32.66 19.56 3.43
CA ASN A 858 31.71 20.59 3.89
C ASN A 858 31.77 20.78 5.42
N GLU A 859 31.59 22.01 5.88
CA GLU A 859 31.25 22.33 7.28
C GLU A 859 29.97 23.14 7.34
N ALA A 860 29.02 22.72 8.17
CA ALA A 860 27.77 23.43 8.39
C ALA A 860 27.60 23.76 9.89
N THR A 861 27.28 25.01 10.20
CA THR A 861 27.01 25.49 11.56
C THR A 861 25.51 25.73 11.71
N TYR A 862 24.88 24.92 12.56
CA TYR A 862 23.45 24.98 12.87
C TYR A 862 23.23 25.59 14.25
N PHE A 863 22.19 26.43 14.38
CA PHE A 863 21.71 26.96 15.66
C PHE A 863 20.33 26.35 15.93
N ILE A 864 20.22 25.53 16.96
CA ILE A 864 19.08 24.67 17.24
C ILE A 864 18.44 25.13 18.54
N ARG A 865 17.16 25.51 18.48
CA ARG A 865 16.44 26.09 19.63
C ARG A 865 15.86 25.00 20.55
N ASN A 866 15.68 25.34 21.83
CA ASN A 866 15.10 24.49 22.88
C ASN A 866 15.72 23.09 22.95
N CYS A 867 17.06 23.02 22.91
CA CYS A 867 17.82 21.79 22.68
C CYS A 867 19.13 21.82 23.51
N LYS A 868 19.49 20.69 24.12
CA LYS A 868 20.61 20.53 25.07
C LYS A 868 21.73 19.67 24.44
N GLY A 869 22.99 20.09 24.51
CA GLY A 869 24.14 19.30 24.03
C GLY A 869 25.41 19.55 24.85
N GLU A 870 26.26 18.52 24.97
CA GLU A 870 27.55 18.66 25.66
C GLU A 870 28.44 19.67 24.94
N THR A 871 28.98 20.67 25.65
CA THR A 871 29.86 21.67 25.02
C THR A 871 31.26 21.09 24.83
N LYS A 872 31.54 20.64 23.61
CA LYS A 872 32.63 19.71 23.28
C LYS A 872 33.14 19.93 21.87
N THR A 873 34.46 19.90 21.71
CA THR A 873 35.13 19.90 20.41
C THR A 873 35.50 18.47 20.05
N TYR A 874 35.14 18.05 18.84
CA TYR A 874 35.32 16.70 18.31
C TYR A 874 36.40 16.65 17.22
N GLY A 875 36.64 17.75 16.51
CA GLY A 875 37.67 17.85 15.48
C GLY A 875 38.05 19.29 15.14
N GLU A 876 39.20 19.48 14.48
CA GLU A 876 39.65 20.79 14.03
C GLU A 876 38.84 21.29 12.82
N ARG A 877 38.40 22.54 12.89
CA ARG A 877 37.75 23.24 11.77
C ARG A 877 38.78 23.81 10.81
N LYS A 878 38.46 23.88 9.51
CA LYS A 878 39.31 24.51 8.50
C LYS A 878 39.48 26.00 8.80
N SER A 879 40.69 26.53 8.60
CA SER A 879 41.01 27.93 8.89
C SER A 879 40.07 28.90 8.16
N PHE A 880 39.82 28.69 6.87
CA PHE A 880 38.88 29.50 6.07
C PHE A 880 37.41 29.39 6.56
N ALA A 881 37.00 28.23 7.07
CA ALA A 881 35.67 28.04 7.66
C ALA A 881 35.48 28.82 8.98
N THR A 882 36.57 29.02 9.75
CA THR A 882 36.55 29.82 11.00
C THR A 882 36.78 31.32 10.80
N ALA A 883 37.40 31.71 9.69
CA ALA A 883 37.77 33.09 9.38
C ALA A 883 36.57 34.05 9.40
N GLN A 884 36.87 35.34 9.62
CA GLN A 884 35.91 36.43 9.67
C GLN A 884 36.08 37.33 8.44
N PHE A 885 35.08 37.30 7.56
CA PHE A 885 35.05 38.04 6.30
C PHE A 885 34.09 39.23 6.40
N THR A 886 34.48 40.20 7.22
CA THR A 886 33.75 41.46 7.37
C THR A 886 33.84 42.27 6.08
N ALA A 887 32.69 42.65 5.51
CA ALA A 887 32.65 43.49 4.32
C ALA A 887 33.40 44.83 4.53
N PRO A 888 34.30 45.22 3.61
CA PRO A 888 34.95 46.53 3.64
C PRO A 888 33.96 47.70 3.60
N LYS A 889 34.39 48.85 4.12
CA LYS A 889 33.66 50.13 4.00
C LYS A 889 34.00 50.92 2.73
N SER A 890 34.88 50.37 1.88
CA SER A 890 35.14 50.92 0.54
C SER A 890 34.00 50.57 -0.41
N GLU A 891 33.96 51.25 -1.55
CA GLU A 891 33.13 50.78 -2.67
C GLU A 891 33.52 49.34 -3.07
N PRO A 892 32.56 48.52 -3.52
CA PRO A 892 32.78 47.16 -3.96
C PRO A 892 33.41 47.11 -5.36
N ASP A 893 34.39 46.24 -5.55
CA ASP A 893 35.01 45.97 -6.86
C ASP A 893 34.01 45.41 -7.89
N PHE A 894 32.90 44.85 -7.40
CA PHE A 894 31.85 44.30 -8.22
C PHE A 894 30.48 44.35 -7.53
N THR A 895 29.43 44.60 -8.30
CA THR A 895 28.03 44.53 -7.86
C THR A 895 27.16 43.97 -8.98
N GLN A 896 26.27 43.03 -8.68
CA GLN A 896 25.27 42.53 -9.62
C GLN A 896 23.94 42.22 -8.94
N ASP A 897 22.84 42.58 -9.61
CA ASP A 897 21.49 42.20 -9.24
C ASP A 897 21.09 40.86 -9.87
N ILE A 898 20.54 39.97 -9.05
CA ILE A 898 19.96 38.70 -9.46
C ILE A 898 18.46 38.77 -9.18
N LYS A 899 17.61 38.79 -10.21
CA LYS A 899 16.16 38.74 -10.03
C LYS A 899 15.73 37.31 -9.77
N ILE A 900 15.15 37.06 -8.60
CA ILE A 900 14.69 35.74 -8.16
C ILE A 900 13.34 35.45 -8.83
N SER A 901 13.19 34.29 -9.47
CA SER A 901 11.87 33.85 -9.98
C SER A 901 10.88 33.62 -8.83
N GLU A 902 9.58 33.75 -9.08
CA GLU A 902 8.55 33.32 -8.13
C GLU A 902 8.60 31.79 -7.94
N ASP A 903 8.97 31.05 -8.99
CA ASP A 903 9.16 29.59 -8.96
C ASP A 903 10.54 29.14 -8.44
N GLN A 904 11.44 30.05 -8.04
CA GLN A 904 12.85 29.69 -7.78
C GLN A 904 12.99 28.62 -6.69
N ALA A 905 12.18 28.71 -5.62
CA ALA A 905 12.15 27.72 -4.55
C ALA A 905 11.49 26.40 -4.97
N ALA A 906 10.47 26.46 -5.85
CA ALA A 906 9.80 25.30 -6.42
C ALA A 906 10.70 24.48 -7.35
N LEU A 907 11.60 25.16 -8.08
CA LEU A 907 12.65 24.54 -8.89
C LEU A 907 13.81 24.01 -8.01
N TYR A 908 14.33 24.83 -7.09
CA TYR A 908 15.50 24.46 -6.29
C TYR A 908 15.27 23.24 -5.40
N ARG A 909 14.08 23.10 -4.80
CA ARG A 909 13.73 21.92 -3.99
C ARG A 909 13.81 20.60 -4.75
N LEU A 910 13.77 20.61 -6.09
CA LEU A 910 13.91 19.40 -6.89
C LEU A 910 15.29 18.74 -6.72
N THR A 911 16.34 19.52 -6.41
CA THR A 911 17.74 19.08 -6.25
C THR A 911 18.03 18.33 -4.94
N GLY A 912 17.13 18.40 -3.94
CA GLY A 912 17.23 17.60 -2.72
C GLY A 912 16.39 18.13 -1.55
N ASP A 913 16.50 19.42 -1.24
CA ASP A 913 15.81 20.00 -0.06
C ASP A 913 14.30 20.20 -0.31
N ARG A 914 13.53 19.19 0.06
CA ARG A 914 12.06 19.14 -0.12
C ARG A 914 11.26 19.85 0.97
N ASN A 915 11.88 20.49 1.97
CA ASN A 915 11.21 21.10 3.13
C ASN A 915 9.98 21.96 2.74
N PRO A 916 8.77 21.70 3.29
CA PRO A 916 7.55 22.44 2.97
C PRO A 916 7.63 23.95 3.17
N LEU A 917 8.49 24.43 4.08
CA LEU A 917 8.80 25.85 4.32
C LEU A 917 9.10 26.66 3.03
N HIS A 918 9.58 25.99 2.00
CA HIS A 918 9.99 26.59 0.73
C HIS A 918 8.93 26.51 -0.38
N ILE A 919 7.71 26.03 -0.08
CA ILE A 919 6.63 25.91 -1.09
C ILE A 919 5.20 26.05 -0.53
N ASP A 920 4.94 25.64 0.71
CA ASP A 920 3.62 25.63 1.34
C ASP A 920 3.38 26.91 2.16
N PRO A 921 2.39 27.76 1.81
CA PRO A 921 2.10 28.99 2.55
C PRO A 921 1.63 28.77 3.99
N GLU A 922 0.86 27.72 4.28
CA GLU A 922 0.36 27.47 5.64
C GLU A 922 1.48 26.89 6.53
N PHE A 923 2.35 26.04 5.98
CA PHE A 923 3.55 25.58 6.69
C PHE A 923 4.53 26.74 6.97
N ALA A 924 4.78 27.61 5.99
CA ALA A 924 5.64 28.78 6.16
C ALA A 924 5.09 29.75 7.23
N LYS A 925 3.77 29.97 7.24
CA LYS A 925 3.02 30.75 8.23
C LYS A 925 3.07 30.13 9.62
N GLY A 926 2.93 28.81 9.74
CA GLY A 926 3.17 28.07 10.99
C GLY A 926 4.60 28.23 11.51
N ALA A 927 5.59 28.23 10.61
CA ALA A 927 6.99 28.54 10.89
C ALA A 927 7.28 30.05 11.14
N LYS A 928 6.25 30.90 11.16
CA LYS A 928 6.30 32.36 11.41
C LYS A 928 6.97 33.19 10.31
N PHE A 929 6.76 32.80 9.05
CA PHE A 929 7.08 33.61 7.86
C PHE A 929 5.81 33.98 7.09
N ASP A 930 5.73 35.21 6.56
CA ASP A 930 4.50 35.73 5.92
C ASP A 930 4.11 35.00 4.62
N LYS A 931 5.06 34.31 3.99
CA LYS A 931 4.91 33.47 2.79
C LYS A 931 6.13 32.53 2.68
N PRO A 932 6.13 31.51 1.78
CA PRO A 932 7.29 30.63 1.60
C PRO A 932 8.57 31.39 1.25
N ILE A 933 9.67 31.01 1.90
CA ILE A 933 10.99 31.63 1.72
C ILE A 933 11.84 30.83 0.73
N LEU A 934 12.82 31.48 0.09
CA LEU A 934 13.83 30.80 -0.71
C LEU A 934 14.83 30.07 0.20
N HIS A 935 15.33 28.91 -0.23
CA HIS A 935 16.38 28.18 0.48
C HIS A 935 17.64 29.04 0.66
N GLY A 936 18.24 28.99 1.85
CA GLY A 936 19.53 29.67 2.11
C GLY A 936 20.63 29.19 1.17
N MET A 937 20.68 27.88 0.90
CA MET A 937 21.63 27.28 -0.06
C MET A 937 21.37 27.67 -1.52
N CYS A 938 20.14 28.03 -1.89
CA CYS A 938 19.86 28.62 -3.21
C CYS A 938 20.43 30.05 -3.30
N SER A 939 20.20 30.88 -2.28
CA SER A 939 20.77 32.25 -2.22
C SER A 939 22.31 32.23 -2.24
N TYR A 940 22.90 31.23 -1.58
CA TYR A 940 24.34 30.96 -1.56
C TYR A 940 24.86 30.59 -2.94
N GLY A 941 24.23 29.61 -3.60
CA GLY A 941 24.61 29.18 -4.95
C GLY A 941 24.42 30.26 -6.02
N LEU A 942 23.34 31.05 -5.94
CA LEU A 942 23.10 32.18 -6.84
C LEU A 942 24.22 33.22 -6.73
N SER A 943 24.64 33.53 -5.50
CA SER A 943 25.77 34.43 -5.25
C SER A 943 27.09 33.81 -5.72
N ALA A 944 27.32 32.53 -5.44
CA ALA A 944 28.54 31.81 -5.80
C ALA A 944 28.73 31.67 -7.32
N LYS A 945 27.65 31.40 -8.07
CA LYS A 945 27.64 31.38 -9.54
C LYS A 945 28.11 32.72 -10.10
N VAL A 946 27.48 33.81 -9.69
CA VAL A 946 27.83 35.17 -10.13
C VAL A 946 29.28 35.54 -9.77
N LEU A 947 29.82 35.03 -8.66
CA LEU A 947 31.24 35.23 -8.31
C LEU A 947 32.19 34.35 -9.13
N LEU A 948 31.81 33.11 -9.47
CA LEU A 948 32.55 32.24 -10.40
C LEU A 948 32.61 32.87 -11.79
N ASP A 949 31.47 33.32 -12.32
CA ASP A 949 31.35 33.98 -13.62
C ASP A 949 32.18 35.28 -13.70
N LYS A 950 32.39 35.95 -12.56
CA LYS A 950 33.07 37.26 -12.49
C LYS A 950 34.55 37.20 -12.14
N PHE A 951 34.95 36.30 -11.24
CA PHE A 951 36.30 36.23 -10.67
C PHE A 951 37.04 34.92 -10.99
N GLY A 952 36.35 33.93 -11.56
CA GLY A 952 36.91 32.64 -11.96
C GLY A 952 36.88 31.57 -10.85
N PRO A 953 37.48 30.39 -11.13
CA PRO A 953 37.45 29.22 -10.26
C PRO A 953 37.88 29.46 -8.81
N PHE A 954 37.09 28.95 -7.86
CA PHE A 954 37.40 28.97 -6.43
C PHE A 954 37.43 27.56 -5.83
N GLY A 955 38.37 27.34 -4.91
CA GLY A 955 38.55 26.07 -4.20
C GLY A 955 37.88 26.03 -2.82
N GLU A 956 37.60 27.19 -2.23
CA GLU A 956 36.93 27.30 -0.93
C GLU A 956 35.87 28.40 -0.98
N ILE A 957 34.74 28.19 -0.31
CA ILE A 957 33.68 29.19 -0.14
C ILE A 957 33.08 29.11 1.27
N LYS A 958 32.81 30.25 1.89
CA LYS A 958 32.12 30.40 3.19
C LYS A 958 30.98 31.41 3.06
N ALA A 959 29.88 31.20 3.79
CA ALA A 959 28.88 32.23 4.08
C ALA A 959 28.23 32.05 5.45
N ARG A 960 27.69 33.16 6.00
CA ARG A 960 26.69 33.17 7.07
C ARG A 960 25.36 33.66 6.53
N PHE A 961 24.29 32.94 6.87
CA PHE A 961 22.92 33.35 6.63
C PHE A 961 22.48 34.33 7.72
N THR A 962 22.09 35.54 7.32
CA THR A 962 21.69 36.63 8.24
C THR A 962 20.29 37.18 7.97
N GLY A 963 19.63 36.75 6.90
CA GLY A 963 18.28 37.16 6.56
C GLY A 963 17.65 36.25 5.52
N ILE A 964 16.32 36.21 5.50
CA ILE A 964 15.53 35.49 4.49
C ILE A 964 15.48 36.26 3.17
N VAL A 965 15.34 35.51 2.07
CA VAL A 965 14.96 35.99 0.74
C VAL A 965 13.62 35.34 0.39
N PHE A 966 12.72 36.07 -0.23
CA PHE A 966 11.48 35.51 -0.78
C PHE A 966 11.59 35.31 -2.29
N PRO A 967 10.93 34.29 -2.88
CA PRO A 967 10.72 34.24 -4.32
C PRO A 967 10.05 35.52 -4.84
N GLY A 968 10.47 35.96 -6.03
CA GLY A 968 10.10 37.23 -6.64
C GLY A 968 10.91 38.46 -6.21
N GLU A 969 11.78 38.39 -5.19
CA GLU A 969 12.64 39.52 -4.78
C GLU A 969 13.91 39.65 -5.65
N THR A 970 14.76 40.64 -5.36
CA THR A 970 16.02 40.90 -6.07
C THR A 970 17.19 40.80 -5.09
N LEU A 971 18.13 39.88 -5.37
CA LEU A 971 19.32 39.67 -4.56
C LEU A 971 20.51 40.40 -5.18
N ARG A 972 20.97 41.47 -4.54
CA ARG A 972 22.16 42.24 -4.94
C ARG A 972 23.40 41.65 -4.28
N VAL A 973 24.30 41.09 -5.08
CA VAL A 973 25.62 40.62 -4.63
C VAL A 973 26.59 41.79 -4.68
N PHE A 974 27.29 42.05 -3.59
CA PHE A 974 28.40 42.99 -3.49
C PHE A 974 29.69 42.23 -3.19
N ALA A 975 30.80 42.56 -3.85
CA ALA A 975 32.06 41.83 -3.68
C ALA A 975 33.30 42.73 -3.69
N TRP A 976 34.33 42.32 -2.91
CA TRP A 976 35.61 43.01 -2.74
C TRP A 976 36.77 42.00 -2.83
N LYS A 977 37.74 42.20 -3.73
CA LYS A 977 38.85 41.28 -3.99
C LYS A 977 40.12 41.68 -3.21
N GLN A 978 40.61 40.79 -2.36
CA GLN A 978 41.79 40.96 -1.52
C GLN A 978 42.75 39.78 -1.75
N GLY A 979 43.71 39.93 -2.66
CA GLY A 979 44.62 38.85 -3.04
C GLY A 979 43.89 37.71 -3.77
N ASP A 980 44.02 36.48 -3.26
CA ASP A 980 43.32 35.27 -3.72
C ASP A 980 41.85 35.22 -3.26
N THR A 981 41.47 36.03 -2.27
CA THR A 981 40.18 35.95 -1.58
C THR A 981 39.23 37.04 -2.07
N VAL A 982 37.96 36.71 -2.30
CA VAL A 982 36.91 37.69 -2.60
C VAL A 982 35.86 37.64 -1.49
N ILE A 983 35.82 38.69 -0.66
CA ILE A 983 34.80 38.89 0.37
C ILE A 983 33.51 39.32 -0.32
N PHE A 984 32.35 38.83 0.13
CA PHE A 984 31.06 39.22 -0.44
C PHE A 984 29.93 39.37 0.60
N GLN A 985 28.87 40.05 0.18
CA GLN A 985 27.57 40.07 0.84
C GLN A 985 26.47 39.96 -0.21
N SER A 986 25.29 39.51 0.21
CA SER A 986 24.11 39.47 -0.66
C SER A 986 22.92 40.11 0.06
N HIS A 987 22.38 41.19 -0.52
CA HIS A 987 21.33 42.04 0.06
C HIS A 987 20.03 41.89 -0.71
N VAL A 988 18.89 41.91 -0.02
CA VAL A 988 17.56 41.98 -0.64
C VAL A 988 17.26 43.44 -0.96
N VAL A 989 17.17 43.80 -2.24
CA VAL A 989 17.04 45.20 -2.68
C VAL A 989 15.73 45.82 -2.20
N GLU A 990 14.63 45.08 -2.30
CA GLU A 990 13.28 45.56 -1.95
C GLU A 990 13.09 45.84 -0.45
N ARG A 991 13.90 45.22 0.42
CA ARG A 991 13.81 45.34 1.88
C ARG A 991 15.03 46.00 2.55
N GLY A 992 16.13 46.20 1.83
CA GLY A 992 17.38 46.73 2.38
C GLY A 992 18.04 45.83 3.44
N THR A 993 17.75 44.52 3.42
CA THR A 993 18.23 43.55 4.42
C THR A 993 19.37 42.68 3.90
N ILE A 994 20.29 42.28 4.76
CA ILE A 994 21.44 41.44 4.39
C ILE A 994 21.05 39.96 4.55
N ALA A 995 20.89 39.24 3.44
CA ALA A 995 20.61 37.81 3.44
C ALA A 995 21.87 36.98 3.70
N ILE A 996 22.99 37.34 3.06
CA ILE A 996 24.30 36.68 3.23
C ILE A 996 25.35 37.68 3.70
N ASN A 997 26.09 37.31 4.74
CA ASN A 997 27.15 38.08 5.38
C ASN A 997 28.30 37.16 5.82
N ASN A 998 29.39 37.71 6.36
CA ASN A 998 30.57 36.96 6.82
C ASN A 998 31.07 35.94 5.77
N ALA A 999 31.06 36.32 4.49
CA ALA A 999 31.15 35.42 3.36
C ALA A 999 32.35 35.76 2.46
N ALA A 1000 32.97 34.71 1.91
CA ALA A 1000 34.05 34.85 0.94
C ALA A 1000 34.20 33.61 0.05
N ILE A 1001 34.74 33.79 -1.15
CA ILE A 1001 35.34 32.72 -1.96
C ILE A 1001 36.87 32.86 -1.95
N LYS A 1002 37.59 31.76 -2.20
CA LYS A 1002 39.04 31.74 -2.38
C LYS A 1002 39.41 31.13 -3.72
N LEU A 1003 39.97 31.96 -4.58
CA LEU A 1003 40.29 31.63 -5.97
C LEU A 1003 41.43 30.61 -6.05
N LEU A 1004 41.41 29.77 -7.08
CA LEU A 1004 42.46 28.75 -7.31
C LEU A 1004 43.81 29.34 -7.78
N GLY A 1005 43.94 30.66 -7.84
CA GLY A 1005 45.22 31.36 -8.00
C GLY A 1005 45.09 32.85 -8.27
N ASP A 1006 46.14 33.62 -7.98
CA ASP A 1006 46.20 35.09 -8.13
C ASP A 1006 45.84 35.61 -9.53
N LYS A 1007 45.98 34.75 -10.56
CA LYS A 1007 45.74 35.05 -11.98
C LYS A 1007 44.46 34.42 -12.54
N ALA A 1008 43.50 34.06 -11.68
CA ALA A 1008 42.11 33.89 -12.13
C ALA A 1008 41.67 35.19 -12.83
N LYS A 1009 41.33 35.07 -14.11
CA LYS A 1009 41.38 36.18 -15.07
C LYS A 1009 39.99 36.71 -15.41
N ILE A 1010 39.97 38.03 -15.66
CA ILE A 1010 38.96 38.72 -16.48
C ILE A 1010 39.15 38.30 -17.94
#